data_AF-A0A962B106-F1
#
_entry.id   AF-A0A962B106-F1
#
_cell.length_a   1.000
_cell.length_b   1.000
_cell.length_c   1.000
_cell.angle_alpha   90.00
_cell.angle_beta   90.00
_cell.angle_gamma   90.00
#
_symmetry.space_group_name_H-M   'P 1'
#
loop_
_entity.id
_entity.type
_entity.pdbx_description
1 polymer ?
#
loop_
_entity_poly.entity_id
_entity_poly.type
_entity_poly.pdbx_seq_one_letter_code
_entity_poly.pdbx_strand_id
1 'polypeptide(L)'
;MRQTEQPTLECDLVMRGGITSGIVYPRAVSELARRYRFRSVGGTSAGALAAAATAAAEYGRATGRSPGSFEALARLPTDLAARSASGEAPRLIELFQPSKQTKPLFDIALALMSRNATSLASRFLKAVRTMVGGFPVPALIGVLPGLYMIWAVLILAFNIRFDDIVPAAKTHLWALLGGVAGYIVLLALVLLPVGRARIVITAFVLGTTGYIGALAWYLHARAGTQGLIYALDVAGGLFVALIISMTGALLLGALATIRRAHKAIPAGMFGLCSGMTEPSGRGQPAVTDWLHIQIQRLSGLPASRPLTMGDLWLLNAYDPRRPNTLQGEPAIDLALMTTNITLGIAHRFPQMEGWRGALYFRKDELARLFPPAVVAWMVAQAGAPEEHVDAGGGFHRLPSAEHLPVLLGTRISMSFPYLLSAVPLYTVNWADTEHFASTGRYPFERCWFSDGGLTSNFPIHFFDAPVPSRPTFAINLLPAETQIDTVVVRKMRRGAPEVHRVERVKRAGPGDPGANPQWQYVWMPGDNEPEIHQAMRFNRFDRRPGPLGGFFWALFDTARNSADTAQMFLPGYRDRIVHIAMQEHEGGLNLDMPQEIIEALGMRGELAGRLLTERFAPDVHVETRTGEPIALDWNNHRWVRYRMFMASLEATVRAFATRWQNDAQNADRLPPGYLTLKDLLERSRDRIGRENLGWYSEEQWLHARANTESLVAAVSTWQSPHDTFDATVDEHGQPIAIGGAPEPRPLLRVVPPDEISAPSVASQTPGHQQMPPSRMPEPRR
;
A
#
# COMPACT_ATOMS: atom_id res chain seq x y z
N MET A 1 -6.87 40.75 -13.91
CA MET A 1 -6.18 39.54 -13.43
C MET A 1 -5.46 38.94 -14.63
N ARG A 2 -4.12 38.90 -14.61
CA ARG A 2 -3.32 38.39 -15.74
C ARG A 2 -3.66 36.92 -15.95
N GLN A 3 -3.88 36.50 -17.19
CA GLN A 3 -3.86 35.10 -17.58
C GLN A 3 -2.55 34.51 -17.02
N THR A 4 -2.65 33.61 -16.05
CA THR A 4 -1.49 32.90 -15.53
C THR A 4 -0.92 32.08 -16.69
N GLU A 5 0.27 32.44 -17.16
CA GLU A 5 1.02 31.61 -18.12
C GLU A 5 1.05 30.18 -17.59
N GLN A 6 0.64 29.23 -18.43
CA GLN A 6 0.71 27.83 -18.06
C GLN A 6 2.18 27.46 -17.76
N PRO A 7 2.45 26.62 -16.74
CA PRO A 7 3.82 26.27 -16.42
C PRO A 7 4.51 25.61 -17.61
N THR A 8 5.76 26.00 -17.87
CA THR A 8 6.53 25.52 -19.02
C THR A 8 7.36 24.28 -18.72
N LEU A 9 7.69 24.03 -17.45
CA LEU A 9 8.44 22.85 -17.04
C LEU A 9 7.53 21.63 -16.96
N GLU A 10 8.09 20.46 -17.23
CA GLU A 10 7.41 19.17 -17.13
C GLU A 10 8.05 18.35 -16.00
N CYS A 11 7.27 17.56 -15.27
CA CYS A 11 7.79 16.58 -14.32
C CYS A 11 6.91 15.32 -14.28
N ASP A 12 7.49 14.27 -13.72
CA ASP A 12 6.77 13.07 -13.32
C ASP A 12 6.73 13.00 -11.78
N LEU A 13 5.77 12.27 -11.22
CA LEU A 13 5.58 12.18 -9.78
C LEU A 13 5.19 10.75 -9.35
N VAL A 14 5.94 10.22 -8.38
CA VAL A 14 5.66 8.91 -7.76
C VAL A 14 5.37 9.07 -6.27
N MET A 15 4.28 8.46 -5.81
CA MET A 15 3.78 8.59 -4.45
C MET A 15 3.67 7.24 -3.73
N ARG A 16 4.23 7.20 -2.51
CA ARG A 16 4.20 6.05 -1.61
C ARG A 16 2.79 5.78 -1.04
N GLY A 17 2.48 4.51 -0.81
CA GLY A 17 1.27 4.11 -0.09
C GLY A 17 1.34 4.36 1.42
N GLY A 18 0.17 4.41 2.06
CA GLY A 18 0.02 4.56 3.51
C GLY A 18 -1.06 5.57 3.86
N ILE A 19 -1.91 5.28 4.84
CA ILE A 19 -3.11 6.10 5.13
C ILE A 19 -2.79 7.57 5.38
N THR A 20 -1.68 7.85 6.07
CA THR A 20 -1.20 9.21 6.39
C THR A 20 -0.68 9.96 5.16
N SER A 21 -0.34 9.26 4.09
CA SER A 21 0.23 9.86 2.88
C SER A 21 -0.78 10.66 2.09
N GLY A 22 -2.05 10.25 2.10
CA GLY A 22 -3.15 10.97 1.46
C GLY A 22 -3.38 12.40 1.96
N ILE A 23 -2.85 12.74 3.15
CA ILE A 23 -2.95 14.09 3.74
C ILE A 23 -1.80 15.00 3.27
N VAL A 24 -0.63 14.42 3.02
CA VAL A 24 0.59 15.14 2.67
C VAL A 24 0.57 15.55 1.20
N TYR A 25 0.14 14.64 0.32
CA TYR A 25 0.25 14.82 -1.13
C TYR A 25 -0.50 16.03 -1.70
N PRO A 26 -1.73 16.37 -1.29
CA PRO A 26 -2.49 17.41 -1.98
C PRO A 26 -1.81 18.79 -1.99
N ARG A 27 -1.15 19.19 -0.88
CA ARG A 27 -0.40 20.45 -0.84
C ARG A 27 0.95 20.36 -1.54
N ALA A 28 1.64 19.22 -1.47
CA ALA A 28 2.88 18.99 -2.21
C ALA A 28 2.67 19.08 -3.74
N VAL A 29 1.61 18.42 -4.23
CA VAL A 29 1.21 18.44 -5.63
C VAL A 29 0.82 19.85 -6.08
N SER A 30 0.05 20.56 -5.26
CA SER A 30 -0.36 21.94 -5.57
C SER A 30 0.85 22.89 -5.67
N GLU A 31 1.85 22.72 -4.81
CA GLU A 31 3.09 23.50 -4.88
C GLU A 31 3.88 23.20 -6.17
N LEU A 32 4.08 21.92 -6.49
CA LEU A 32 4.73 21.49 -7.73
C LEU A 32 4.00 22.01 -8.98
N ALA A 33 2.67 21.99 -8.97
CA ALA A 33 1.83 22.42 -10.08
C ALA A 33 2.02 23.91 -10.46
N ARG A 34 2.55 24.74 -9.56
CA ARG A 34 2.84 26.15 -9.84
C ARG A 34 3.92 26.34 -10.90
N ARG A 35 4.90 25.43 -10.96
CA ARG A 35 6.04 25.49 -11.90
C ARG A 35 6.06 24.35 -12.91
N TYR A 36 5.41 23.23 -12.61
CA TYR A 36 5.46 22.02 -13.43
C TYR A 36 4.08 21.60 -13.98
N ARG A 37 4.13 20.97 -15.16
CA ARG A 37 3.07 20.14 -15.73
C ARG A 37 3.37 18.68 -15.48
N PHE A 38 2.41 17.96 -14.91
CA PHE A 38 2.57 16.54 -14.66
C PHE A 38 2.39 15.76 -15.97
N ARG A 39 3.44 15.04 -16.37
CA ARG A 39 3.44 14.17 -17.56
C ARG A 39 3.17 12.73 -17.19
N SER A 40 3.71 12.27 -16.08
CA SER A 40 3.46 10.93 -15.57
C SER A 40 3.24 10.97 -14.06
N VAL A 41 2.19 10.31 -13.58
CA VAL A 41 1.85 10.28 -12.16
C VAL A 41 1.56 8.86 -11.73
N GLY A 42 2.17 8.45 -10.64
CA GLY A 42 2.14 7.06 -10.21
C GLY A 42 2.03 6.89 -8.71
N GLY A 43 1.43 5.79 -8.29
CA GLY A 43 1.33 5.49 -6.87
C GLY A 43 0.67 4.16 -6.55
N THR A 44 0.56 3.92 -5.25
CA THR A 44 -0.03 2.70 -4.68
C THR A 44 -0.85 3.03 -3.45
N SER A 45 -1.96 2.34 -3.21
CA SER A 45 -2.84 2.58 -2.04
C SER A 45 -3.29 4.06 -1.96
N ALA A 46 -3.11 4.74 -0.82
CA ALA A 46 -3.36 6.18 -0.68
C ALA A 46 -2.53 7.06 -1.66
N GLY A 47 -1.34 6.59 -2.09
CA GLY A 47 -0.58 7.23 -3.16
C GLY A 47 -1.26 7.11 -4.53
N ALA A 48 -1.99 6.01 -4.79
CA ALA A 48 -2.78 5.85 -6.01
C ALA A 48 -3.99 6.79 -6.05
N LEU A 49 -4.62 7.05 -4.91
CA LEU A 49 -5.63 8.09 -4.76
C LEU A 49 -5.07 9.46 -5.14
N ALA A 50 -3.92 9.83 -4.55
CA ALA A 50 -3.29 11.11 -4.85
C ALA A 50 -2.84 11.20 -6.32
N ALA A 51 -2.37 10.09 -6.91
CA ALA A 51 -2.00 10.03 -8.31
C ALA A 51 -3.20 10.26 -9.24
N ALA A 52 -4.32 9.59 -8.97
CA ALA A 52 -5.56 9.78 -9.70
C ALA A 52 -6.12 11.21 -9.56
N ALA A 53 -6.07 11.77 -8.35
CA ALA A 53 -6.48 13.15 -8.10
C ALA A 53 -5.58 14.16 -8.84
N THR A 54 -4.27 13.93 -8.87
CA THR A 54 -3.30 14.75 -9.61
C THR A 54 -3.54 14.67 -11.12
N ALA A 55 -3.73 13.47 -11.67
CA ALA A 55 -4.04 13.29 -13.09
C ALA A 55 -5.36 13.96 -13.48
N ALA A 56 -6.41 13.82 -12.65
CA ALA A 56 -7.69 14.49 -12.85
C ALA A 56 -7.55 16.02 -12.78
N ALA A 57 -6.77 16.54 -11.83
CA ALA A 57 -6.53 17.98 -11.69
C ALA A 57 -5.74 18.54 -12.87
N GLU A 58 -4.71 17.84 -13.32
CA GLU A 58 -3.92 18.20 -14.51
C GLU A 58 -4.79 18.18 -15.77
N TYR A 59 -5.65 17.17 -15.94
CA TYR A 59 -6.63 17.12 -17.02
C TYR A 59 -7.58 18.33 -16.97
N GLY A 60 -8.14 18.64 -15.79
CA GLY A 60 -9.04 19.78 -15.60
C GLY A 60 -8.38 21.12 -15.92
N ARG A 61 -7.09 21.28 -15.53
CA ARG A 61 -6.26 22.43 -15.87
C ARG A 61 -5.98 22.52 -17.37
N ALA A 62 -5.49 21.44 -17.97
CA ALA A 62 -5.07 21.38 -19.37
C ALA A 62 -6.22 21.61 -20.35
N THR A 63 -7.41 21.10 -20.04
CA THR A 63 -8.62 21.28 -20.86
C THR A 63 -9.36 22.60 -20.59
N GLY A 64 -8.97 23.35 -19.56
CA GLY A 64 -9.68 24.55 -19.11
C GLY A 64 -11.05 24.26 -18.46
N ARG A 65 -11.42 23.00 -18.26
CA ARG A 65 -12.70 22.60 -17.63
C ARG A 65 -12.73 22.88 -16.13
N SER A 66 -11.57 22.85 -15.48
CA SER A 66 -11.41 23.14 -14.06
C SER A 66 -10.08 23.87 -13.82
N PRO A 67 -9.99 25.19 -14.12
CA PRO A 67 -8.74 25.94 -13.99
C PRO A 67 -8.19 26.02 -12.56
N GLY A 68 -9.07 25.93 -11.56
CA GLY A 68 -8.74 25.96 -10.13
C GLY A 68 -8.61 24.56 -9.48
N SER A 69 -8.30 23.54 -10.28
CA SER A 69 -8.29 22.14 -9.83
C SER A 69 -7.22 21.87 -8.75
N PHE A 70 -6.05 22.49 -8.85
CA PHE A 70 -4.96 22.32 -7.87
C PHE A 70 -5.20 23.08 -6.57
N GLU A 71 -5.91 24.21 -6.60
CA GLU A 71 -6.38 24.90 -5.40
C GLU A 71 -7.48 24.10 -4.69
N ALA A 72 -8.38 23.46 -5.45
CA ALA A 72 -9.37 22.54 -4.91
C ALA A 72 -8.68 21.31 -4.28
N LEU A 73 -7.66 20.75 -4.95
CA LEU A 73 -6.86 19.65 -4.43
C LEU A 73 -6.19 20.02 -3.10
N ALA A 74 -5.55 21.19 -3.00
CA ALA A 74 -4.85 21.66 -1.81
C ALA A 74 -5.76 21.79 -0.56
N ARG A 75 -7.08 21.94 -0.75
CA ARG A 75 -8.07 22.03 0.34
C ARG A 75 -8.54 20.68 0.87
N LEU A 76 -8.32 19.57 0.14
CA LEU A 76 -8.79 18.24 0.53
C LEU A 76 -8.33 17.81 1.94
N PRO A 77 -7.08 18.04 2.38
CA PRO A 77 -6.67 17.72 3.76
C PRO A 77 -7.54 18.39 4.81
N THR A 78 -7.85 19.68 4.62
CA THR A 78 -8.71 20.46 5.53
C THR A 78 -10.16 19.96 5.47
N ASP A 79 -10.67 19.62 4.28
CA ASP A 79 -12.02 19.07 4.10
C ASP A 79 -12.18 17.68 4.76
N LEU A 80 -11.13 16.86 4.76
CA LEU A 80 -11.11 15.54 5.40
C LEU A 80 -10.88 15.62 6.91
N ALA A 81 -10.21 16.67 7.39
CA ALA A 81 -10.03 16.98 8.80
C ALA A 81 -11.29 17.52 9.46
N ALA A 82 -12.16 18.17 8.68
CA ALA A 82 -13.40 18.75 9.19
C ALA A 82 -14.25 17.69 9.89
N ARG A 83 -14.77 18.04 11.08
CA ARG A 83 -15.72 17.16 11.80
C ARG A 83 -17.02 17.05 11.01
N SER A 84 -17.60 15.86 11.05
CA SER A 84 -18.93 15.59 10.52
C SER A 84 -20.00 16.49 11.14
N ALA A 85 -21.14 16.64 10.46
CA ALA A 85 -22.32 17.34 10.98
C ALA A 85 -22.83 16.76 12.33
N SER A 86 -22.44 15.52 12.67
CA SER A 86 -22.73 14.87 13.96
C SER A 86 -21.76 15.22 15.09
N GLY A 87 -20.59 15.77 14.79
CA GLY A 87 -19.55 16.15 15.76
C GLY A 87 -18.76 15.01 16.41
N GLU A 88 -19.09 13.75 16.12
CA GLU A 88 -18.57 12.56 16.85
C GLU A 88 -17.24 12.00 16.30
N ALA A 89 -16.93 12.15 15.00
CA ALA A 89 -15.72 11.62 14.38
C ALA A 89 -15.19 12.50 13.22
N PRO A 90 -13.88 12.39 12.87
CA PRO A 90 -13.32 12.97 11.64
C PRO A 90 -13.97 12.39 10.38
N ARG A 91 -14.17 13.22 9.36
CA ARG A 91 -14.78 12.82 8.08
C ARG A 91 -14.04 11.65 7.39
N LEU A 92 -12.72 11.55 7.59
CA LEU A 92 -11.91 10.44 7.06
C LEU A 92 -12.41 9.05 7.49
N ILE A 93 -12.85 8.89 8.75
CA ILE A 93 -13.37 7.61 9.25
C ILE A 93 -14.74 7.30 8.64
N GLU A 94 -15.57 8.32 8.42
CA GLU A 94 -16.93 8.16 7.86
C GLU A 94 -16.94 7.68 6.40
N LEU A 95 -15.81 7.80 5.69
CA LEU A 95 -15.64 7.21 4.35
C LEU A 95 -15.63 5.67 4.40
N PHE A 96 -15.28 5.07 5.54
CA PHE A 96 -15.23 3.61 5.73
C PHE A 96 -16.53 3.12 6.38
N GLN A 97 -17.51 2.84 5.54
CA GLN A 97 -18.84 2.44 5.97
C GLN A 97 -18.99 0.91 5.91
N PRO A 98 -19.09 0.21 7.07
CA PRO A 98 -19.30 -1.22 7.07
C PRO A 98 -20.75 -1.58 6.78
N SER A 99 -20.97 -2.70 6.08
CA SER A 99 -22.31 -3.26 5.94
C SER A 99 -22.90 -3.68 7.29
N LYS A 100 -24.23 -3.86 7.37
CA LYS A 100 -24.89 -4.42 8.57
C LYS A 100 -24.24 -5.73 9.04
N GLN A 101 -23.67 -6.52 8.13
CA GLN A 101 -23.12 -7.82 8.48
C GLN A 101 -21.74 -7.72 9.14
N THR A 102 -20.91 -6.81 8.64
CA THR A 102 -19.52 -6.60 9.04
C THR A 102 -19.36 -5.55 10.14
N LYS A 103 -20.41 -4.75 10.42
CA LYS A 103 -20.38 -3.69 11.44
C LYS A 103 -19.82 -4.11 12.81
N PRO A 104 -20.26 -5.22 13.45
CA PRO A 104 -19.69 -5.62 14.73
C PRO A 104 -18.18 -5.90 14.65
N LEU A 105 -17.73 -6.50 13.54
CA LEU A 105 -16.30 -6.78 13.32
C LEU A 105 -15.51 -5.48 13.10
N PHE A 106 -16.08 -4.55 12.35
CA PHE A 106 -15.50 -3.22 12.11
C PHE A 106 -15.37 -2.42 13.40
N ASP A 107 -16.41 -2.40 14.23
CA ASP A 107 -16.39 -1.67 15.51
C ASP A 107 -15.32 -2.27 16.47
N ILE A 108 -15.16 -3.61 16.49
CA ILE A 108 -14.10 -4.28 17.26
C ILE A 108 -12.71 -3.93 16.70
N ALA A 109 -12.53 -3.98 15.38
CA ALA A 109 -11.26 -3.63 14.73
C ALA A 109 -10.88 -2.17 15.01
N LEU A 110 -11.82 -1.25 14.87
CA LEU A 110 -11.63 0.18 15.17
C LEU A 110 -11.29 0.40 16.65
N ALA A 111 -11.95 -0.32 17.58
CA ALA A 111 -11.64 -0.26 19.00
C ALA A 111 -10.20 -0.74 19.30
N LEU A 112 -9.74 -1.78 18.62
CA LEU A 112 -8.36 -2.27 18.72
C LEU A 112 -7.36 -1.27 18.12
N MET A 113 -7.71 -0.61 17.02
CA MET A 113 -6.81 0.29 16.26
C MET A 113 -6.72 1.72 16.84
N SER A 114 -7.75 2.16 17.57
CA SER A 114 -7.82 3.47 18.22
C SER A 114 -6.61 3.73 19.13
N ARG A 115 -5.75 4.69 18.75
CA ARG A 115 -4.59 5.13 19.56
C ARG A 115 -4.93 6.18 20.62
N ASN A 116 -6.17 6.69 20.63
CA ASN A 116 -6.67 7.66 21.62
C ASN A 116 -6.85 7.10 23.05
N ALA A 117 -6.55 5.82 23.27
CA ALA A 117 -6.64 5.19 24.58
C ALA A 117 -5.26 5.14 25.24
N THR A 118 -5.17 5.60 26.49
CA THR A 118 -3.91 5.86 27.21
C THR A 118 -3.06 4.62 27.51
N SER A 119 -3.60 3.39 27.34
CA SER A 119 -2.85 2.14 27.53
C SER A 119 -3.34 0.98 26.66
N LEU A 120 -2.46 -0.02 26.40
CA LEU A 120 -2.83 -1.26 25.72
C LEU A 120 -4.00 -1.99 26.40
N ALA A 121 -4.03 -2.00 27.73
CA ALA A 121 -5.12 -2.60 28.51
C ALA A 121 -6.46 -1.91 28.26
N SER A 122 -6.48 -0.58 28.12
CA SER A 122 -7.70 0.17 27.83
C SER A 122 -8.24 -0.09 26.41
N ARG A 123 -7.36 -0.32 25.43
CA ARG A 123 -7.73 -0.74 24.06
C ARG A 123 -8.34 -2.13 24.06
N PHE A 124 -7.68 -3.06 24.74
CA PHE A 124 -8.18 -4.43 24.88
C PHE A 124 -9.55 -4.45 25.57
N LEU A 125 -9.73 -3.70 26.67
CA LEU A 125 -11.00 -3.61 27.37
C LEU A 125 -12.11 -2.99 26.50
N LYS A 126 -11.80 -1.95 25.72
CA LYS A 126 -12.73 -1.35 24.76
C LYS A 126 -13.15 -2.37 23.69
N ALA A 127 -12.20 -3.15 23.17
CA ALA A 127 -12.46 -4.20 22.18
C ALA A 127 -13.33 -5.32 22.77
N VAL A 128 -13.00 -5.81 23.97
CA VAL A 128 -13.81 -6.80 24.71
C VAL A 128 -15.22 -6.31 24.93
N ARG A 129 -15.39 -5.08 25.40
CA ARG A 129 -16.71 -4.47 25.59
C ARG A 129 -17.49 -4.39 24.28
N THR A 130 -16.84 -3.99 23.21
CA THR A 130 -17.46 -3.88 21.87
C THR A 130 -17.86 -5.27 21.34
N MET A 131 -17.04 -6.28 21.61
CA MET A 131 -17.33 -7.68 21.27
C MET A 131 -18.53 -8.22 22.03
N VAL A 132 -18.56 -8.05 23.36
CA VAL A 132 -19.69 -8.48 24.20
C VAL A 132 -20.97 -7.75 23.80
N GLY A 133 -20.90 -6.44 23.55
CA GLY A 133 -22.02 -5.64 23.07
C GLY A 133 -22.49 -5.99 21.65
N GLY A 134 -21.56 -6.40 20.78
CA GLY A 134 -21.85 -6.81 19.40
C GLY A 134 -22.47 -8.21 19.29
N PHE A 135 -22.23 -9.08 20.29
CA PHE A 135 -22.74 -10.45 20.35
C PHE A 135 -23.35 -10.77 21.73
N PRO A 136 -24.46 -10.11 22.10
CA PRO A 136 -25.02 -10.23 23.46
C PRO A 136 -25.55 -11.63 23.76
N VAL A 137 -26.17 -12.31 22.78
CA VAL A 137 -26.75 -13.66 22.99
C VAL A 137 -25.66 -14.70 23.32
N PRO A 138 -24.60 -14.88 22.51
CA PRO A 138 -23.49 -15.77 22.88
C PRO A 138 -22.82 -15.40 24.21
N ALA A 139 -22.64 -14.10 24.49
CA ALA A 139 -22.04 -13.65 25.74
C ALA A 139 -22.90 -14.02 26.95
N LEU A 140 -24.23 -13.84 26.86
CA LEU A 140 -25.19 -14.22 27.90
C LEU A 140 -25.23 -15.73 28.14
N ILE A 141 -25.14 -16.54 27.08
CA ILE A 141 -25.03 -18.01 27.22
C ILE A 141 -23.74 -18.38 27.97
N GLY A 142 -22.65 -17.66 27.71
CA GLY A 142 -21.34 -17.91 28.33
C GLY A 142 -21.31 -17.60 29.83
N VAL A 143 -22.24 -16.78 30.30
CA VAL A 143 -22.44 -16.46 31.72
C VAL A 143 -23.14 -17.59 32.48
N LEU A 144 -23.96 -18.41 31.81
CA LEU A 144 -24.81 -19.43 32.46
C LEU A 144 -24.06 -20.43 33.36
N PRO A 145 -22.87 -20.96 32.99
CA PRO A 145 -22.16 -21.91 33.85
C PRO A 145 -21.74 -21.32 35.19
N GLY A 146 -21.35 -20.04 35.22
CA GLY A 146 -20.99 -19.39 36.47
C GLY A 146 -22.22 -18.95 37.27
N LEU A 147 -23.35 -18.60 36.64
CA LEU A 147 -24.62 -18.44 37.35
C LEU A 147 -25.08 -19.74 38.02
N TYR A 148 -24.91 -20.88 37.34
CA TYR A 148 -25.19 -22.20 37.92
C TYR A 148 -24.26 -22.50 39.10
N MET A 149 -22.97 -22.15 39.00
CA MET A 149 -22.03 -22.31 40.10
C MET A 149 -22.37 -21.40 41.29
N ILE A 150 -22.79 -20.15 41.05
CA ILE A 150 -23.29 -19.25 42.11
C ILE A 150 -24.48 -19.91 42.82
N TRP A 151 -25.44 -20.40 42.04
CA TRP A 151 -26.59 -21.12 42.58
C TRP A 151 -26.19 -22.34 43.42
N ALA A 152 -25.23 -23.15 42.95
CA ALA A 152 -24.74 -24.32 43.67
C ALA A 152 -23.99 -23.95 44.96
N VAL A 153 -23.11 -22.95 44.92
CA VAL A 153 -22.38 -22.42 46.08
C VAL A 153 -23.37 -21.89 47.11
N LEU A 154 -24.42 -21.18 46.69
CA LEU A 154 -25.47 -20.69 47.58
C LEU A 154 -26.36 -21.82 48.15
N ILE A 155 -26.54 -22.95 47.48
CA ILE A 155 -27.27 -24.08 48.08
C ILE A 155 -26.42 -24.77 49.15
N LEU A 156 -25.15 -25.05 48.83
CA LEU A 156 -24.20 -25.68 49.74
C LEU A 156 -23.93 -24.79 50.96
N ALA A 157 -23.80 -23.48 50.75
CA ALA A 157 -23.55 -22.48 51.76
C ALA A 157 -24.74 -22.20 52.70
N PHE A 158 -25.89 -22.82 52.51
CA PHE A 158 -27.01 -22.69 53.43
C PHE A 158 -27.52 -24.04 53.96
N ASN A 159 -26.77 -25.13 53.71
CA ASN A 159 -26.96 -26.48 54.24
C ASN A 159 -28.43 -26.97 54.27
N ILE A 160 -29.11 -26.86 53.12
CA ILE A 160 -30.55 -27.10 53.01
C ILE A 160 -30.84 -28.61 52.88
N ARG A 161 -31.64 -29.18 53.80
CA ARG A 161 -32.32 -30.47 53.58
C ARG A 161 -33.55 -30.27 52.71
N PHE A 162 -33.88 -31.26 51.89
CA PHE A 162 -34.96 -31.18 50.89
C PHE A 162 -36.36 -30.84 51.44
N ASP A 163 -36.57 -30.94 52.76
CA ASP A 163 -37.87 -30.76 53.41
C ASP A 163 -38.23 -29.29 53.74
N ASP A 164 -37.25 -28.36 53.73
CA ASP A 164 -37.48 -26.94 54.11
C ASP A 164 -37.79 -26.01 52.91
N ILE A 165 -38.00 -26.58 51.72
CA ILE A 165 -37.95 -25.85 50.44
C ILE A 165 -39.08 -24.82 50.25
N VAL A 166 -40.28 -24.99 50.82
CA VAL A 166 -41.47 -24.19 50.43
C VAL A 166 -41.52 -22.76 51.02
N PRO A 167 -41.27 -22.52 52.33
CA PRO A 167 -41.22 -21.16 52.87
C PRO A 167 -39.94 -20.42 52.48
N ALA A 168 -38.86 -21.20 52.36
CA ALA A 168 -37.53 -20.79 51.97
C ALA A 168 -37.51 -20.30 50.50
N ALA A 169 -38.27 -20.95 49.60
CA ALA A 169 -38.33 -20.59 48.18
C ALA A 169 -38.69 -19.13 47.90
N LYS A 170 -39.50 -18.45 48.73
CA LYS A 170 -39.79 -17.01 48.55
C LYS A 170 -38.59 -16.14 48.88
N THR A 171 -37.97 -16.33 50.04
CA THR A 171 -36.78 -15.58 50.47
C THR A 171 -35.58 -15.88 49.56
N HIS A 172 -35.49 -17.10 49.05
CA HIS A 172 -34.45 -17.55 48.12
C HIS A 172 -34.67 -17.12 46.67
N LEU A 173 -35.93 -17.01 46.21
CA LEU A 173 -36.24 -16.34 44.94
C LEU A 173 -35.77 -14.88 45.01
N TRP A 174 -35.97 -14.18 46.13
CA TRP A 174 -35.46 -12.82 46.31
C TRP A 174 -33.93 -12.75 46.43
N ALA A 175 -33.26 -13.72 47.06
CA ALA A 175 -31.80 -13.78 47.12
C ALA A 175 -31.17 -14.14 45.75
N LEU A 176 -31.78 -15.06 45.00
CA LEU A 176 -31.41 -15.40 43.63
C LEU A 176 -31.65 -14.21 42.70
N LEU A 177 -32.83 -13.60 42.75
CA LEU A 177 -33.15 -12.39 41.98
C LEU A 177 -32.24 -11.22 42.38
N GLY A 178 -31.88 -11.09 43.65
CA GLY A 178 -30.93 -10.09 44.15
C GLY A 178 -29.48 -10.35 43.72
N GLY A 179 -29.04 -11.59 43.73
CA GLY A 179 -27.72 -12.02 43.23
C GLY A 179 -27.63 -11.89 41.71
N VAL A 180 -28.68 -12.30 40.99
CA VAL A 180 -28.82 -12.13 39.54
C VAL A 180 -28.92 -10.66 39.18
N ALA A 181 -29.67 -9.83 39.93
CA ALA A 181 -29.74 -8.38 39.72
C ALA A 181 -28.39 -7.71 40.02
N GLY A 182 -27.73 -8.07 41.12
CA GLY A 182 -26.38 -7.58 41.46
C GLY A 182 -25.34 -7.98 40.40
N TYR A 183 -25.47 -9.19 39.85
CA TYR A 183 -24.62 -9.71 38.78
C TYR A 183 -24.91 -9.04 37.42
N ILE A 184 -26.18 -8.81 37.06
CA ILE A 184 -26.60 -8.05 35.88
C ILE A 184 -26.09 -6.61 35.98
N VAL A 185 -26.13 -6.00 37.17
CA VAL A 185 -25.55 -4.69 37.45
C VAL A 185 -24.02 -4.75 37.31
N LEU A 186 -23.33 -5.76 37.85
CA LEU A 186 -21.88 -5.94 37.70
C LEU A 186 -21.46 -6.08 36.23
N LEU A 187 -22.19 -6.88 35.45
CA LEU A 187 -21.99 -7.07 34.01
C LEU A 187 -22.26 -5.76 33.25
N ALA A 188 -23.32 -5.03 33.60
CA ALA A 188 -23.63 -3.72 33.03
C ALA A 188 -22.56 -2.66 33.36
N LEU A 189 -21.91 -2.74 34.52
CA LEU A 189 -20.84 -1.84 34.95
C LEU A 189 -19.51 -2.10 34.24
N VAL A 190 -19.18 -3.35 33.90
CA VAL A 190 -18.06 -3.69 32.98
C VAL A 190 -18.30 -3.10 31.58
N LEU A 191 -19.57 -2.92 31.24
CA LEU A 191 -20.03 -2.25 30.02
C LEU A 191 -20.24 -0.74 30.19
N LEU A 192 -19.73 -0.04 31.23
CA LEU A 192 -19.80 1.43 31.37
C LEU A 192 -18.43 2.13 31.14
N PRO A 193 -18.41 3.38 30.61
CA PRO A 193 -17.17 4.06 30.22
C PRO A 193 -16.27 4.43 31.42
N VAL A 194 -14.95 4.34 31.19
CA VAL A 194 -13.86 4.26 32.19
C VAL A 194 -13.81 5.42 33.21
N GLY A 195 -14.34 6.61 32.88
CA GLY A 195 -14.22 7.80 33.72
C GLY A 195 -15.08 7.79 35.00
N ARG A 196 -16.38 7.48 34.90
CA ARG A 196 -17.30 7.43 36.05
C ARG A 196 -17.35 6.05 36.73
N ALA A 197 -16.90 5.01 36.03
CA ALA A 197 -16.87 3.64 36.51
C ALA A 197 -15.95 3.45 37.73
N ARG A 198 -14.83 4.19 37.84
CA ARG A 198 -13.90 4.06 38.98
C ARG A 198 -14.55 4.33 40.32
N ILE A 199 -15.37 5.37 40.43
CA ILE A 199 -16.04 5.75 41.69
C ILE A 199 -17.06 4.68 42.10
N VAL A 200 -17.83 4.18 41.14
CA VAL A 200 -18.85 3.15 41.37
C VAL A 200 -18.20 1.79 41.67
N ILE A 201 -17.13 1.42 40.96
CA ILE A 201 -16.34 0.20 41.22
C ILE A 201 -15.71 0.28 42.61
N THR A 202 -15.11 1.41 42.99
CA THR A 202 -14.52 1.58 44.33
C THR A 202 -15.60 1.54 45.42
N ALA A 203 -16.71 2.25 45.26
CA ALA A 203 -17.83 2.23 46.21
C ALA A 203 -18.46 0.83 46.35
N PHE A 204 -18.57 0.10 45.24
CA PHE A 204 -19.10 -1.27 45.23
C PHE A 204 -18.11 -2.27 45.81
N VAL A 205 -16.82 -2.22 45.45
CA VAL A 205 -15.79 -3.08 46.07
C VAL A 205 -15.74 -2.83 47.57
N LEU A 206 -15.80 -1.57 48.02
CA LEU A 206 -15.89 -1.23 49.44
C LEU A 206 -17.19 -1.74 50.08
N GLY A 207 -18.33 -1.60 49.40
CA GLY A 207 -19.62 -2.09 49.89
C GLY A 207 -19.72 -3.61 49.95
N THR A 208 -19.16 -4.32 48.96
CA THR A 208 -19.14 -5.79 48.89
C THR A 208 -18.14 -6.34 49.90
N THR A 209 -16.96 -5.72 50.02
CA THR A 209 -15.96 -6.06 51.04
C THR A 209 -16.51 -5.80 52.45
N GLY A 210 -17.23 -4.69 52.64
CA GLY A 210 -17.93 -4.37 53.89
C GLY A 210 -19.06 -5.36 54.21
N TYR A 211 -19.84 -5.77 53.21
CA TYR A 211 -20.89 -6.78 53.37
C TYR A 211 -20.31 -8.17 53.67
N ILE A 212 -19.28 -8.60 52.94
CA ILE A 212 -18.56 -9.86 53.19
C ILE A 212 -17.91 -9.82 54.58
N GLY A 213 -17.32 -8.69 54.97
CA GLY A 213 -16.76 -8.50 56.31
C GLY A 213 -17.81 -8.55 57.42
N ALA A 214 -18.97 -7.91 57.22
CA ALA A 214 -20.09 -7.94 58.16
C ALA A 214 -20.73 -9.34 58.27
N LEU A 215 -20.86 -10.04 57.14
CA LEU A 215 -21.35 -11.41 57.07
C LEU A 215 -20.36 -12.38 57.74
N ALA A 216 -19.06 -12.24 57.47
CA ALA A 216 -18.01 -13.01 58.11
C ALA A 216 -17.95 -12.76 59.62
N TRP A 217 -18.13 -11.51 60.06
CA TRP A 217 -18.21 -11.16 61.48
C TRP A 217 -19.45 -11.75 62.15
N TYR A 218 -20.63 -11.66 61.52
CA TYR A 218 -21.87 -12.25 62.00
C TYR A 218 -21.79 -13.77 62.11
N LEU A 219 -21.22 -14.44 61.10
CA LEU A 219 -21.02 -15.89 61.09
C LEU A 219 -19.95 -16.31 62.10
N HIS A 220 -18.89 -15.53 62.28
CA HIS A 220 -17.89 -15.74 63.33
C HIS A 220 -18.49 -15.59 64.74
N ALA A 221 -19.34 -14.58 64.95
CA ALA A 221 -20.02 -14.36 66.23
C ALA A 221 -20.99 -15.49 66.60
N ARG A 222 -21.55 -16.21 65.62
CA ARG A 222 -22.45 -17.36 65.84
C ARG A 222 -21.76 -18.72 65.89
N ALA A 223 -20.68 -18.91 65.14
CA ALA A 223 -20.07 -20.23 64.90
C ALA A 223 -18.54 -20.29 65.11
N GLY A 224 -17.94 -19.23 65.66
CA GLY A 224 -16.49 -19.15 65.93
C GLY A 224 -15.64 -19.14 64.66
N THR A 225 -14.41 -19.67 64.72
CA THR A 225 -13.47 -19.71 63.59
C THR A 225 -14.00 -20.49 62.37
N GLN A 226 -14.89 -21.45 62.59
CA GLN A 226 -15.56 -22.20 61.53
C GLN A 226 -16.49 -21.32 60.67
N GLY A 227 -17.14 -20.31 61.26
CA GLY A 227 -17.96 -19.36 60.51
C GLY A 227 -17.16 -18.43 59.58
N LEU A 228 -15.91 -18.14 59.94
CA LEU A 228 -14.99 -17.35 59.11
C LEU A 228 -14.47 -18.15 57.90
N ILE A 229 -14.07 -19.41 58.12
CA ILE A 229 -13.65 -20.33 57.06
C ILE A 229 -14.78 -20.47 56.04
N TYR A 230 -16.01 -20.66 56.52
CA TYR A 230 -17.20 -20.75 55.67
C TYR A 230 -17.45 -19.50 54.82
N ALA A 231 -17.32 -18.31 55.41
CA ALA A 231 -17.48 -17.05 54.67
C ALA A 231 -16.41 -16.89 53.57
N LEU A 232 -15.17 -17.32 53.84
CA LEU A 232 -14.08 -17.32 52.88
C LEU A 232 -14.31 -18.35 51.76
N ASP A 233 -14.84 -19.53 52.06
CA ASP A 233 -15.19 -20.54 51.06
C ASP A 233 -16.32 -20.07 50.12
N VAL A 234 -17.35 -19.40 50.67
CA VAL A 234 -18.42 -18.80 49.87
C VAL A 234 -17.88 -17.67 48.99
N ALA A 235 -17.06 -16.78 49.56
CA ALA A 235 -16.42 -15.70 48.80
C ALA A 235 -15.52 -16.26 47.68
N GLY A 236 -14.75 -17.32 47.97
CA GLY A 236 -13.93 -18.03 47.01
C GLY A 236 -14.77 -18.67 45.89
N GLY A 237 -15.86 -19.36 46.24
CA GLY A 237 -16.79 -19.96 45.28
C GLY A 237 -17.45 -18.94 44.35
N LEU A 238 -17.91 -17.80 44.90
CA LEU A 238 -18.46 -16.70 44.12
C LEU A 238 -17.41 -16.05 43.20
N PHE A 239 -16.17 -15.92 43.67
CA PHE A 239 -15.06 -15.40 42.88
C PHE A 239 -14.71 -16.32 41.71
N VAL A 240 -14.64 -17.64 41.94
CA VAL A 240 -14.42 -18.63 40.87
C VAL A 240 -15.57 -18.62 39.88
N ALA A 241 -16.82 -18.52 40.35
CA ALA A 241 -17.98 -18.44 39.48
C ALA A 241 -18.01 -17.18 38.60
N LEU A 242 -17.53 -16.05 39.14
CA LEU A 242 -17.33 -14.82 38.37
C LEU A 242 -16.27 -15.00 37.28
N ILE A 243 -15.14 -15.64 37.60
CA ILE A 243 -14.09 -15.95 36.62
C ILE A 243 -14.64 -16.85 35.52
N ILE A 244 -15.39 -17.90 35.87
CA ILE A 244 -16.00 -18.82 34.89
C ILE A 244 -16.99 -18.06 33.99
N SER A 245 -17.85 -17.22 34.55
CA SER A 245 -18.81 -16.45 33.75
C SER A 245 -18.13 -15.47 32.81
N MET A 246 -17.11 -14.73 33.30
CA MET A 246 -16.36 -13.77 32.49
C MET A 246 -15.60 -14.50 31.38
N THR A 247 -14.96 -15.62 31.70
CA THR A 247 -14.26 -16.46 30.73
C THR A 247 -15.21 -17.05 29.70
N GLY A 248 -16.37 -17.57 30.12
CA GLY A 248 -17.39 -18.10 29.22
C GLY A 248 -17.98 -17.05 28.29
N ALA A 249 -18.29 -15.85 28.80
CA ALA A 249 -18.76 -14.73 27.99
C ALA A 249 -17.72 -14.28 26.96
N LEU A 250 -16.44 -14.22 27.36
CA LEU A 250 -15.32 -13.91 26.47
C LEU A 250 -15.12 -14.99 25.40
N LEU A 251 -15.11 -16.27 25.79
CA LEU A 251 -14.91 -17.40 24.87
C LEU A 251 -16.04 -17.49 23.84
N LEU A 252 -17.30 -17.43 24.27
CA LEU A 252 -18.44 -17.48 23.35
C LEU A 252 -18.56 -16.20 22.51
N GLY A 253 -18.23 -15.03 23.05
CA GLY A 253 -18.12 -13.79 22.29
C GLY A 253 -17.04 -13.85 21.21
N ALA A 254 -15.86 -14.38 21.55
CA ALA A 254 -14.76 -14.57 20.61
C ALA A 254 -15.12 -15.59 19.54
N LEU A 255 -15.72 -16.72 19.92
CA LEU A 255 -16.18 -17.76 18.99
C LEU A 255 -17.29 -17.24 18.05
N ALA A 256 -18.22 -16.44 18.56
CA ALA A 256 -19.23 -15.78 17.74
C ALA A 256 -18.61 -14.78 16.75
N THR A 257 -17.59 -14.02 17.21
CA THR A 257 -16.81 -13.10 16.36
C THR A 257 -16.09 -13.87 15.24
N ILE A 258 -15.41 -14.96 15.56
CA ILE A 258 -14.72 -15.83 14.60
C ILE A 258 -15.72 -16.43 13.60
N ARG A 259 -16.83 -17.01 14.07
CA ARG A 259 -17.88 -17.55 13.19
C ARG A 259 -18.47 -16.48 12.28
N ARG A 260 -18.71 -15.28 12.81
CA ARG A 260 -19.19 -14.14 12.02
C ARG A 260 -18.15 -13.72 10.99
N ALA A 261 -16.88 -13.65 11.35
CA ALA A 261 -15.78 -13.33 10.44
C ALA A 261 -15.68 -14.34 9.30
N HIS A 262 -15.70 -15.65 9.59
CA HIS A 262 -15.67 -16.72 8.58
C HIS A 262 -16.81 -16.63 7.55
N LYS A 263 -17.98 -16.13 7.94
CA LYS A 263 -19.11 -15.97 7.03
C LYS A 263 -19.13 -14.61 6.33
N ALA A 264 -18.94 -13.53 7.09
CA ALA A 264 -19.14 -12.17 6.62
C ALA A 264 -17.96 -11.63 5.80
N ILE A 265 -16.72 -12.01 6.12
CA ILE A 265 -15.53 -11.53 5.39
C ILE A 265 -15.53 -12.07 3.96
N PRO A 266 -15.69 -13.38 3.68
CA PRO A 266 -15.78 -13.87 2.30
C PRO A 266 -17.00 -13.31 1.55
N ALA A 267 -18.16 -13.21 2.22
CA ALA A 267 -19.36 -12.61 1.62
C ALA A 267 -19.16 -11.12 1.25
N GLY A 268 -18.37 -10.39 2.04
CA GLY A 268 -17.92 -9.02 1.80
C GLY A 268 -16.72 -8.89 0.87
N MET A 269 -16.40 -9.92 0.07
CA MET A 269 -15.24 -9.92 -0.84
C MET A 269 -13.94 -9.60 -0.09
N PHE A 270 -13.75 -10.26 1.06
CA PHE A 270 -12.60 -10.12 1.94
C PHE A 270 -12.37 -8.71 2.53
N GLY A 271 -13.40 -7.86 2.57
CA GLY A 271 -13.37 -6.55 3.23
C GLY A 271 -14.53 -6.33 4.19
N LEU A 272 -14.30 -5.47 5.19
CA LEU A 272 -15.32 -5.01 6.14
C LEU A 272 -16.23 -3.93 5.52
N CYS A 273 -15.71 -3.13 4.59
CA CYS A 273 -16.42 -2.07 3.87
C CYS A 273 -16.34 -2.34 2.36
N SER A 274 -17.45 -2.22 1.64
CA SER A 274 -17.46 -2.28 0.16
C SER A 274 -16.80 -1.05 -0.46
N GLY A 275 -16.90 0.09 0.23
CA GLY A 275 -16.55 1.42 -0.25
C GLY A 275 -17.71 2.16 -0.93
N MET A 276 -18.86 1.50 -1.07
CA MET A 276 -20.11 2.11 -1.53
C MET A 276 -20.89 2.71 -0.36
N THR A 277 -21.66 3.76 -0.62
CA THR A 277 -22.44 4.46 0.40
C THR A 277 -23.51 3.53 0.98
N GLU A 278 -23.43 3.30 2.29
CA GLU A 278 -24.40 2.50 3.03
C GLU A 278 -25.50 3.40 3.63
N PRO A 279 -26.72 2.89 3.84
CA PRO A 279 -27.77 3.67 4.52
C PRO A 279 -27.37 4.17 5.92
N SER A 280 -26.41 3.51 6.56
CA SER A 280 -25.83 3.95 7.84
C SER A 280 -24.94 5.19 7.73
N GLY A 281 -24.52 5.60 6.53
CA GLY A 281 -23.62 6.73 6.26
C GLY A 281 -24.24 8.12 6.45
N ARG A 282 -25.48 8.21 6.94
CA ARG A 282 -26.18 9.48 7.27
C ARG A 282 -26.14 10.54 6.14
N GLY A 283 -26.16 10.10 4.88
CA GLY A 283 -26.14 10.97 3.70
C GLY A 283 -24.76 11.41 3.21
N GLN A 284 -23.66 10.98 3.85
CA GLN A 284 -22.31 11.21 3.37
C GLN A 284 -21.82 10.06 2.47
N PRO A 285 -21.07 10.38 1.39
CA PRO A 285 -20.56 9.37 0.48
C PRO A 285 -19.48 8.50 1.17
N ALA A 286 -19.51 7.20 0.91
CA ALA A 286 -18.40 6.31 1.27
C ALA A 286 -17.21 6.51 0.32
N VAL A 287 -16.07 5.88 0.63
CA VAL A 287 -14.79 6.15 -0.06
C VAL A 287 -14.85 6.03 -1.58
N THR A 288 -15.48 5.01 -2.18
CA THR A 288 -15.54 4.87 -3.64
C THR A 288 -16.41 5.94 -4.29
N ASP A 289 -17.58 6.23 -3.71
CA ASP A 289 -18.47 7.27 -4.20
C ASP A 289 -17.84 8.66 -4.06
N TRP A 290 -17.18 8.92 -2.93
CA TRP A 290 -16.44 10.14 -2.68
C TRP A 290 -15.30 10.33 -3.67
N LEU A 291 -14.54 9.26 -3.96
CA LEU A 291 -13.47 9.27 -4.96
C LEU A 291 -14.00 9.61 -6.35
N HIS A 292 -15.12 9.00 -6.76
CA HIS A 292 -15.78 9.32 -8.02
C HIS A 292 -16.12 10.81 -8.08
N ILE A 293 -16.76 11.34 -7.04
CA ILE A 293 -17.11 12.76 -6.95
C ILE A 293 -15.86 13.65 -7.07
N GLN A 294 -14.78 13.33 -6.36
CA GLN A 294 -13.55 14.16 -6.42
C GLN A 294 -12.86 14.09 -7.77
N ILE A 295 -12.72 12.90 -8.38
CA ILE A 295 -12.11 12.74 -9.71
C ILE A 295 -12.89 13.56 -10.75
N GLN A 296 -14.23 13.48 -10.73
CA GLN A 296 -15.09 14.23 -11.65
C GLN A 296 -15.02 15.74 -11.40
N ARG A 297 -14.99 16.17 -10.12
CA ARG A 297 -14.85 17.59 -9.74
C ARG A 297 -13.51 18.17 -10.19
N LEU A 298 -12.41 17.46 -9.98
CA LEU A 298 -11.06 17.91 -10.34
C LEU A 298 -10.87 17.95 -11.87
N SER A 299 -11.43 16.99 -12.60
CA SER A 299 -11.40 16.96 -14.07
C SER A 299 -12.39 17.91 -14.74
N GLY A 300 -13.42 18.36 -14.03
CA GLY A 300 -14.52 19.17 -14.58
C GLY A 300 -15.48 18.37 -15.48
N LEU A 301 -15.53 17.04 -15.32
CA LEU A 301 -16.45 16.15 -16.03
C LEU A 301 -17.72 15.90 -15.21
N PRO A 302 -18.89 15.68 -15.85
CA PRO A 302 -20.12 15.36 -15.13
C PRO A 302 -20.05 13.99 -14.47
N ALA A 303 -20.78 13.79 -13.36
CA ALA A 303 -20.76 12.54 -12.60
C ALA A 303 -21.21 11.29 -13.41
N SER A 304 -21.95 11.49 -14.51
CA SER A 304 -22.42 10.43 -15.41
C SER A 304 -21.37 9.93 -16.41
N ARG A 305 -20.27 10.67 -16.64
CA ARG A 305 -19.20 10.30 -17.58
C ARG A 305 -17.88 10.11 -16.80
N PRO A 306 -17.50 8.87 -16.46
CA PRO A 306 -16.24 8.60 -15.78
C PRO A 306 -15.04 9.16 -16.56
N LEU A 307 -14.07 9.76 -15.86
CA LEU A 307 -12.76 10.06 -16.43
C LEU A 307 -12.04 8.75 -16.78
N THR A 308 -11.58 8.62 -18.02
CA THR A 308 -10.89 7.42 -18.53
C THR A 308 -9.40 7.67 -18.76
N MET A 309 -8.65 6.58 -18.92
CA MET A 309 -7.24 6.64 -19.33
C MET A 309 -7.07 7.30 -20.70
N GLY A 310 -7.97 7.05 -21.64
CA GLY A 310 -7.97 7.66 -22.97
C GLY A 310 -8.15 9.17 -22.92
N ASP A 311 -9.01 9.67 -22.02
CA ASP A 311 -9.15 11.12 -21.79
C ASP A 311 -7.80 11.73 -21.32
N LEU A 312 -7.02 11.02 -20.51
CA LEU A 312 -5.69 11.46 -20.04
C LEU A 312 -4.62 11.38 -21.14
N TRP A 313 -4.64 10.33 -21.96
CA TRP A 313 -3.63 10.09 -22.99
C TRP A 313 -3.78 11.02 -24.20
N LEU A 314 -5.02 11.28 -24.63
CA LEU A 314 -5.33 11.98 -25.88
C LEU A 314 -5.43 13.50 -25.74
N LEU A 315 -5.06 14.09 -24.59
CA LEU A 315 -5.07 15.55 -24.40
C LEU A 315 -4.22 16.30 -25.45
N ASN A 316 -3.15 15.69 -25.94
CA ASN A 316 -2.22 16.33 -26.90
C ASN A 316 -2.79 16.42 -28.33
N ALA A 317 -3.97 15.84 -28.62
CA ALA A 317 -4.65 16.07 -29.90
C ALA A 317 -5.09 17.55 -30.09
N TYR A 318 -4.86 18.42 -29.10
CA TYR A 318 -5.24 19.83 -29.07
C TYR A 318 -4.06 20.84 -29.05
N ASP A 319 -2.79 20.42 -29.12
CA ASP A 319 -1.64 21.35 -29.18
C ASP A 319 -1.07 21.47 -30.62
N PRO A 320 -1.45 22.51 -31.40
CA PRO A 320 -0.96 22.70 -32.77
C PRO A 320 0.51 23.14 -32.87
N ARG A 321 1.21 23.38 -31.75
CA ARG A 321 2.62 23.84 -31.73
C ARG A 321 3.63 22.72 -31.55
N ARG A 322 3.18 21.47 -31.33
CA ARG A 322 4.05 20.30 -31.18
C ARG A 322 3.85 19.34 -32.37
N PRO A 323 4.63 19.47 -33.45
CA PRO A 323 4.68 18.43 -34.47
C PRO A 323 5.33 17.17 -33.87
N ASN A 324 4.57 16.08 -33.72
CA ASN A 324 5.03 14.72 -33.40
C ASN A 324 6.22 14.62 -32.41
N THR A 325 5.99 14.86 -31.12
CA THR A 325 6.78 14.13 -30.11
C THR A 325 6.39 12.66 -30.24
N LEU A 326 7.37 11.79 -30.56
CA LEU A 326 7.31 10.32 -30.62
C LEU A 326 5.88 9.76 -30.72
N GLN A 327 5.41 9.41 -31.92
CA GLN A 327 4.13 8.75 -32.15
C GLN A 327 3.84 7.74 -31.02
N GLY A 328 2.90 8.06 -30.12
CA GLY A 328 2.46 7.15 -29.06
C GLY A 328 2.82 7.49 -27.61
N GLU A 329 3.38 8.64 -27.24
CA GLU A 329 3.47 8.98 -25.79
C GLU A 329 2.18 9.63 -25.24
N PRO A 330 1.64 9.15 -24.09
CA PRO A 330 0.47 9.75 -23.46
C PRO A 330 0.73 11.19 -23.02
N ALA A 331 -0.31 12.03 -23.06
CA ALA A 331 -0.23 13.38 -22.53
C ALA A 331 -0.09 13.42 -20.99
N ILE A 332 -0.85 12.57 -20.30
CA ILE A 332 -0.71 12.27 -18.88
C ILE A 332 -0.69 10.75 -18.71
N ASP A 333 0.44 10.17 -18.32
CA ASP A 333 0.57 8.75 -17.98
C ASP A 333 0.19 8.52 -16.52
N LEU A 334 -0.94 7.87 -16.25
CA LEU A 334 -1.33 7.46 -14.90
C LEU A 334 -1.02 5.97 -14.68
N ALA A 335 -0.13 5.65 -13.75
CA ALA A 335 0.27 4.28 -13.43
C ALA A 335 -0.03 3.92 -11.97
N LEU A 336 -0.82 2.88 -11.73
CA LEU A 336 -1.18 2.48 -10.36
C LEU A 336 -0.78 1.04 -10.09
N MET A 337 -0.11 0.80 -8.95
CA MET A 337 0.29 -0.55 -8.56
C MET A 337 -0.91 -1.30 -7.94
N THR A 338 -1.10 -2.56 -8.29
CA THR A 338 -2.04 -3.49 -7.62
C THR A 338 -1.46 -4.90 -7.55
N THR A 339 -1.97 -5.72 -6.65
CA THR A 339 -1.50 -7.10 -6.46
C THR A 339 -2.63 -8.08 -6.74
N ASN A 340 -2.41 -9.00 -7.67
CA ASN A 340 -3.27 -10.17 -7.87
C ASN A 340 -2.80 -11.29 -6.94
N ILE A 341 -3.53 -11.47 -5.83
CA ILE A 341 -3.15 -12.44 -4.80
C ILE A 341 -3.48 -13.88 -5.19
N THR A 342 -4.38 -14.10 -6.17
CA THR A 342 -4.65 -15.44 -6.71
C THR A 342 -3.46 -15.94 -7.53
N LEU A 343 -2.89 -15.07 -8.37
CA LEU A 343 -1.72 -15.42 -9.21
C LEU A 343 -0.37 -15.16 -8.51
N GLY A 344 -0.35 -14.48 -7.36
CA GLY A 344 0.86 -14.16 -6.61
C GLY A 344 1.75 -13.12 -7.30
N ILE A 345 1.17 -12.18 -8.05
CA ILE A 345 1.90 -11.21 -8.87
C ILE A 345 1.44 -9.77 -8.66
N ALA A 346 2.31 -8.82 -9.00
CA ALA A 346 1.99 -7.41 -9.10
C ALA A 346 1.56 -7.06 -10.54
N HIS A 347 0.64 -6.11 -10.66
CA HIS A 347 0.19 -5.52 -11.91
C HIS A 347 0.32 -4.00 -11.84
N ARG A 348 0.54 -3.36 -12.99
CA ARG A 348 0.46 -1.90 -13.15
C ARG A 348 -0.77 -1.57 -13.97
N PHE A 349 -1.74 -0.94 -13.34
CA PHE A 349 -2.89 -0.38 -14.05
C PHE A 349 -2.46 0.82 -14.92
N PRO A 350 -2.96 0.95 -16.16
CA PRO A 350 -4.01 0.13 -16.80
C PRO A 350 -3.52 -1.11 -17.57
N GLN A 351 -2.21 -1.37 -17.64
CA GLN A 351 -1.62 -2.56 -18.29
C GLN A 351 -1.82 -3.80 -17.41
N MET A 352 -3.04 -4.30 -17.30
CA MET A 352 -3.35 -5.50 -16.50
C MET A 352 -3.55 -6.77 -17.33
N GLU A 353 -3.66 -6.62 -18.65
CA GLU A 353 -3.72 -7.71 -19.63
C GLU A 353 -2.38 -7.81 -20.35
N GLY A 354 -2.00 -9.02 -20.75
CA GLY A 354 -0.73 -9.28 -21.42
C GLY A 354 -0.59 -10.74 -21.84
N TRP A 355 0.63 -11.27 -21.77
CA TRP A 355 0.91 -12.67 -22.14
C TRP A 355 0.16 -13.70 -21.28
N ARG A 356 -0.38 -13.30 -20.12
CA ARG A 356 -1.15 -14.15 -19.20
C ARG A 356 -2.63 -14.28 -19.56
N GLY A 357 -3.11 -13.59 -20.60
CA GLY A 357 -4.49 -13.62 -21.06
C GLY A 357 -5.30 -12.39 -20.65
N ALA A 358 -6.53 -12.30 -21.17
CA ALA A 358 -7.45 -11.21 -20.88
C ALA A 358 -8.09 -11.34 -19.48
N LEU A 359 -8.56 -10.21 -18.96
CA LEU A 359 -9.31 -10.14 -17.72
C LEU A 359 -10.79 -9.93 -18.00
N TYR A 360 -11.62 -10.49 -17.13
CA TYR A 360 -13.07 -10.46 -17.22
C TYR A 360 -13.67 -10.01 -15.89
N PHE A 361 -14.86 -9.42 -15.94
CA PHE A 361 -15.61 -9.01 -14.76
C PHE A 361 -17.07 -9.41 -14.88
N ARG A 362 -17.74 -9.47 -13.73
CA ARG A 362 -19.18 -9.69 -13.65
C ARG A 362 -19.90 -8.40 -13.27
N LYS A 363 -20.96 -8.04 -13.99
CA LYS A 363 -21.72 -6.80 -13.76
C LYS A 363 -22.28 -6.72 -12.33
N ASP A 364 -22.82 -7.81 -11.82
CA ASP A 364 -23.43 -7.89 -10.49
C ASP A 364 -22.40 -7.74 -9.36
N GLU A 365 -21.20 -8.28 -9.52
CA GLU A 365 -20.11 -8.11 -8.56
C GLU A 365 -19.53 -6.68 -8.61
N LEU A 366 -19.32 -6.15 -9.82
CA LEU A 366 -18.81 -4.79 -10.00
C LEU A 366 -19.78 -3.72 -9.46
N ALA A 367 -21.09 -3.93 -9.61
CA ALA A 367 -22.13 -3.05 -9.07
C ALA A 367 -22.14 -2.94 -7.54
N ARG A 368 -21.52 -3.91 -6.83
CA ARG A 368 -21.37 -3.85 -5.37
C ARG A 368 -20.20 -2.97 -4.92
N LEU A 369 -19.31 -2.60 -5.84
CA LEU A 369 -18.04 -1.95 -5.55
C LEU A 369 -17.88 -0.58 -6.21
N PHE A 370 -18.69 -0.27 -7.23
CA PHE A 370 -18.53 0.93 -8.05
C PHE A 370 -19.86 1.68 -8.29
N PRO A 371 -19.81 3.00 -8.53
CA PRO A 371 -20.97 3.80 -8.89
C PRO A 371 -21.67 3.30 -10.17
N PRO A 372 -23.01 3.44 -10.30
CA PRO A 372 -23.75 2.97 -11.46
C PRO A 372 -23.23 3.50 -12.81
N ALA A 373 -22.78 4.75 -12.87
CA ALA A 373 -22.22 5.35 -14.07
C ALA A 373 -20.95 4.63 -14.54
N VAL A 374 -20.09 4.20 -13.60
CA VAL A 374 -18.85 3.48 -13.90
C VAL A 374 -19.14 2.07 -14.37
N VAL A 375 -20.09 1.38 -13.73
CA VAL A 375 -20.49 0.03 -14.13
C VAL A 375 -21.15 0.04 -15.51
N ALA A 376 -22.04 1.00 -15.77
CA ALA A 376 -22.67 1.17 -17.07
C ALA A 376 -21.63 1.43 -18.17
N TRP A 377 -20.65 2.29 -17.89
CA TRP A 377 -19.52 2.54 -18.79
C TRP A 377 -18.71 1.27 -19.07
N MET A 378 -18.32 0.53 -18.03
CA MET A 378 -17.53 -0.71 -18.15
C MET A 378 -18.24 -1.76 -19.00
N VAL A 379 -19.56 -1.92 -18.84
CA VAL A 379 -20.36 -2.86 -19.65
C VAL A 379 -20.48 -2.38 -21.10
N ALA A 380 -20.68 -1.07 -21.31
CA ALA A 380 -20.80 -0.50 -22.66
C ALA A 380 -19.49 -0.55 -23.46
N GLN A 381 -18.34 -0.49 -22.79
CA GLN A 381 -17.00 -0.53 -23.39
C GLN A 381 -16.34 -1.92 -23.28
N ALA A 382 -17.08 -2.96 -22.88
CA ALA A 382 -16.53 -4.30 -22.70
C ALA A 382 -15.95 -4.83 -24.02
N GLY A 383 -14.75 -5.44 -23.94
CA GLY A 383 -14.11 -6.06 -25.10
C GLY A 383 -14.83 -7.32 -25.59
N ALA A 384 -14.49 -7.76 -26.81
CA ALA A 384 -14.95 -9.05 -27.30
C ALA A 384 -14.29 -10.20 -26.50
N PRO A 385 -15.05 -11.24 -26.10
CA PRO A 385 -14.50 -12.39 -25.41
C PRO A 385 -13.52 -13.16 -26.32
N GLU A 386 -12.55 -13.82 -25.71
CA GLU A 386 -11.62 -14.71 -26.43
C GLU A 386 -12.35 -15.97 -26.94
N GLU A 387 -11.84 -16.55 -28.03
CA GLU A 387 -12.35 -17.82 -28.56
C GLU A 387 -12.16 -18.95 -27.55
N HIS A 388 -13.06 -19.95 -27.56
CA HIS A 388 -12.98 -21.13 -26.70
C HIS A 388 -12.99 -20.85 -25.18
N VAL A 389 -13.51 -19.71 -24.75
CA VAL A 389 -13.70 -19.43 -23.33
C VAL A 389 -15.14 -19.72 -22.93
N ASP A 390 -15.35 -20.36 -21.78
CA ASP A 390 -16.69 -20.56 -21.23
C ASP A 390 -17.23 -19.27 -20.62
N ALA A 391 -17.60 -18.34 -21.50
CA ALA A 391 -18.05 -17.03 -21.09
C ALA A 391 -19.39 -17.03 -20.31
N GLY A 392 -20.12 -18.16 -20.27
CA GLY A 392 -21.45 -18.25 -19.67
C GLY A 392 -22.38 -17.07 -20.06
N GLY A 393 -23.41 -16.83 -19.26
CA GLY A 393 -24.15 -15.56 -19.28
C GLY A 393 -23.68 -14.67 -18.13
N GLY A 394 -23.08 -13.52 -18.42
CA GLY A 394 -22.82 -12.47 -17.42
C GLY A 394 -21.36 -12.10 -17.16
N PHE A 395 -20.41 -12.71 -17.87
CA PHE A 395 -19.02 -12.25 -17.91
C PHE A 395 -18.81 -11.25 -19.05
N HIS A 396 -18.09 -10.18 -18.74
CA HIS A 396 -17.70 -9.15 -19.69
C HIS A 396 -16.19 -9.04 -19.69
N ARG A 397 -15.56 -9.05 -20.88
CA ARG A 397 -14.12 -8.77 -20.95
C ARG A 397 -13.87 -7.33 -20.51
N LEU A 398 -12.77 -7.12 -19.80
CA LEU A 398 -12.32 -5.80 -19.41
C LEU A 398 -12.21 -4.90 -20.67
N PRO A 399 -12.61 -3.62 -20.59
CA PRO A 399 -12.38 -2.69 -21.69
C PRO A 399 -10.90 -2.58 -22.05
N SER A 400 -10.61 -2.18 -23.29
CA SER A 400 -9.25 -1.79 -23.67
C SER A 400 -8.75 -0.65 -22.78
N ALA A 401 -7.43 -0.54 -22.64
CA ALA A 401 -6.81 0.30 -21.62
C ALA A 401 -7.27 1.76 -21.68
N GLU A 402 -7.49 2.32 -22.88
CA GLU A 402 -7.99 3.69 -23.11
C GLU A 402 -9.41 3.91 -22.58
N HIS A 403 -10.23 2.87 -22.48
CA HIS A 403 -11.60 2.96 -21.99
C HIS A 403 -11.73 2.68 -20.49
N LEU A 404 -10.65 2.29 -19.82
CA LEU A 404 -10.67 2.03 -18.39
C LEU A 404 -10.89 3.31 -17.59
N PRO A 405 -11.88 3.34 -16.68
CA PRO A 405 -12.07 4.46 -15.77
C PRO A 405 -10.90 4.59 -14.79
N VAL A 406 -10.45 5.81 -14.54
CA VAL A 406 -9.41 6.11 -13.53
C VAL A 406 -9.81 5.57 -12.16
N LEU A 407 -11.09 5.70 -11.79
CA LEU A 407 -11.62 5.19 -10.52
C LEU A 407 -11.42 3.68 -10.35
N LEU A 408 -11.49 2.89 -11.42
CA LEU A 408 -11.30 1.44 -11.36
C LEU A 408 -9.89 1.11 -10.85
N GLY A 409 -8.86 1.70 -11.47
CA GLY A 409 -7.48 1.52 -11.06
C GLY A 409 -7.23 2.02 -9.64
N THR A 410 -7.77 3.19 -9.29
CA THR A 410 -7.66 3.73 -7.92
C THR A 410 -8.25 2.77 -6.89
N ARG A 411 -9.47 2.27 -7.14
CA ARG A 411 -10.19 1.40 -6.20
C ARG A 411 -9.52 0.03 -6.06
N ILE A 412 -9.01 -0.52 -7.16
CA ILE A 412 -8.27 -1.78 -7.16
C ILE A 412 -6.97 -1.61 -6.35
N SER A 413 -6.21 -0.54 -6.58
CA SER A 413 -4.96 -0.22 -5.87
C SER A 413 -5.15 0.07 -4.37
N MET A 414 -6.35 0.48 -3.95
CA MET A 414 -6.71 0.79 -2.55
C MET A 414 -7.38 -0.35 -1.79
N SER A 415 -7.49 -1.55 -2.36
CA SER A 415 -8.19 -2.70 -1.74
C SER A 415 -7.42 -3.25 -0.54
N PHE A 416 -7.37 -2.48 0.54
CA PHE A 416 -6.62 -2.76 1.76
C PHE A 416 -7.19 -4.01 2.43
N PRO A 417 -6.40 -5.09 2.56
CA PRO A 417 -6.88 -6.36 3.09
C PRO A 417 -7.70 -6.18 4.38
N TYR A 418 -8.87 -6.82 4.42
CA TYR A 418 -9.82 -6.80 5.52
C TYR A 418 -10.54 -5.46 5.78
N LEU A 419 -10.02 -4.29 5.43
CA LEU A 419 -10.76 -3.02 5.61
C LEU A 419 -11.70 -2.76 4.44
N LEU A 420 -11.16 -2.73 3.23
CA LEU A 420 -11.87 -2.41 2.00
C LEU A 420 -11.92 -3.65 1.12
N SER A 421 -13.10 -3.98 0.57
CA SER A 421 -13.31 -5.19 -0.23
C SER A 421 -12.30 -5.32 -1.37
N ALA A 422 -11.76 -6.51 -1.55
CA ALA A 422 -10.98 -6.88 -2.72
C ALA A 422 -11.87 -6.80 -3.98
N VAL A 423 -11.25 -6.51 -5.12
CA VAL A 423 -11.95 -6.44 -6.40
C VAL A 423 -11.79 -7.79 -7.11
N PRO A 424 -12.88 -8.55 -7.33
CA PRO A 424 -12.82 -9.77 -8.10
C PRO A 424 -12.78 -9.44 -9.60
N LEU A 425 -11.77 -9.97 -10.28
CA LEU A 425 -11.74 -10.13 -11.73
C LEU A 425 -11.56 -11.62 -12.04
N TYR A 426 -11.57 -11.98 -13.30
CA TYR A 426 -11.47 -13.36 -13.76
C TYR A 426 -10.49 -13.45 -14.91
N THR A 427 -9.79 -14.57 -14.99
CA THR A 427 -8.95 -14.93 -16.14
C THR A 427 -9.26 -16.35 -16.56
N VAL A 428 -8.88 -16.72 -17.78
CA VAL A 428 -9.06 -18.07 -18.30
C VAL A 428 -8.05 -19.01 -17.64
N ASN A 429 -8.53 -20.15 -17.12
CA ASN A 429 -7.66 -21.20 -16.61
C ASN A 429 -7.21 -22.12 -17.74
N TRP A 430 -6.15 -21.70 -18.45
CA TRP A 430 -5.56 -22.49 -19.54
C TRP A 430 -4.97 -23.83 -19.09
N ALA A 431 -4.74 -24.01 -17.78
CA ALA A 431 -4.20 -25.26 -17.23
C ALA A 431 -5.27 -26.36 -17.09
N ASP A 432 -6.57 -26.03 -17.14
CA ASP A 432 -7.66 -27.01 -17.02
C ASP A 432 -8.00 -27.62 -18.39
N THR A 433 -7.11 -28.50 -18.86
CA THR A 433 -7.27 -29.19 -20.15
C THR A 433 -8.34 -30.28 -20.11
N GLU A 434 -8.68 -30.80 -18.92
CA GLU A 434 -9.76 -31.78 -18.75
C GLU A 434 -11.12 -31.14 -19.01
N HIS A 435 -11.36 -29.95 -18.44
CA HIS A 435 -12.59 -29.21 -18.71
C HIS A 435 -12.70 -28.89 -20.21
N PHE A 436 -11.62 -28.38 -20.82
CA PHE A 436 -11.58 -28.10 -22.26
C PHE A 436 -11.86 -29.34 -23.11
N ALA A 437 -11.28 -30.50 -22.79
CA ALA A 437 -11.53 -31.73 -23.53
C ALA A 437 -13.02 -32.15 -23.50
N SER A 438 -13.73 -31.82 -22.42
CA SER A 438 -15.15 -32.17 -22.24
C SER A 438 -16.12 -31.16 -22.84
N THR A 439 -15.81 -29.86 -22.80
CA THR A 439 -16.74 -28.77 -23.21
C THR A 439 -16.31 -28.03 -24.47
N GLY A 440 -15.08 -28.23 -24.94
CA GLY A 440 -14.45 -27.42 -26.00
C GLY A 440 -14.16 -25.98 -25.57
N ARG A 441 -14.21 -25.69 -24.26
CA ARG A 441 -14.03 -24.35 -23.69
C ARG A 441 -13.19 -24.39 -22.41
N TYR A 442 -12.39 -23.37 -22.16
CA TYR A 442 -11.65 -23.22 -20.91
C TYR A 442 -12.51 -22.49 -19.86
N PRO A 443 -12.44 -22.90 -18.58
CA PRO A 443 -13.21 -22.26 -17.51
C PRO A 443 -12.53 -20.96 -17.05
N PHE A 444 -13.30 -20.10 -16.39
CA PHE A 444 -12.77 -18.93 -15.71
C PHE A 444 -12.32 -19.26 -14.28
N GLU A 445 -11.19 -18.69 -13.88
CA GLU A 445 -10.71 -18.67 -12.50
C GLU A 445 -10.85 -17.27 -11.90
N ARG A 446 -11.27 -17.18 -10.63
CA ARG A 446 -11.47 -15.90 -9.96
C ARG A 446 -10.13 -15.35 -9.43
N CYS A 447 -9.72 -14.21 -9.95
CA CYS A 447 -8.57 -13.44 -9.51
C CYS A 447 -8.96 -12.38 -8.49
N TRP A 448 -8.41 -12.46 -7.28
CA TRP A 448 -8.58 -11.46 -6.25
C TRP A 448 -7.51 -10.38 -6.37
N PHE A 449 -7.94 -9.15 -6.63
CA PHE A 449 -7.06 -7.99 -6.63
C PHE A 449 -7.13 -7.25 -5.29
N SER A 450 -5.95 -6.95 -4.75
CA SER A 450 -5.75 -6.26 -3.49
C SER A 450 -4.80 -5.05 -3.66
N ASP A 451 -4.59 -4.34 -2.56
CA ASP A 451 -3.74 -3.15 -2.48
C ASP A 451 -2.34 -3.42 -3.04
N GLY A 452 -1.89 -2.57 -3.98
CA GLY A 452 -0.58 -2.74 -4.62
C GLY A 452 0.59 -2.62 -3.67
N GLY A 453 0.33 -2.04 -2.50
CA GLY A 453 1.27 -1.95 -1.41
C GLY A 453 1.70 -3.33 -0.91
N LEU A 454 1.00 -4.44 -1.18
CA LEU A 454 1.47 -5.76 -0.77
C LEU A 454 2.79 -6.17 -1.45
N THR A 455 3.01 -5.76 -2.70
CA THR A 455 4.19 -6.12 -3.49
C THR A 455 5.19 -4.97 -3.67
N SER A 456 4.72 -3.73 -3.78
CA SER A 456 5.58 -2.54 -3.78
C SER A 456 4.81 -1.37 -3.17
N ASN A 457 5.33 -0.83 -2.07
CA ASN A 457 4.71 0.28 -1.38
C ASN A 457 5.15 1.63 -1.93
N PHE A 458 6.30 1.67 -2.60
CA PHE A 458 6.86 2.87 -3.18
C PHE A 458 7.42 2.51 -4.56
N PRO A 459 6.57 2.52 -5.61
CA PRO A 459 6.95 2.06 -6.95
C PRO A 459 7.87 3.07 -7.65
N ILE A 460 9.04 3.34 -7.05
CA ILE A 460 9.97 4.40 -7.44
C ILE A 460 10.56 4.20 -8.83
N HIS A 461 10.55 2.96 -9.31
CA HIS A 461 10.92 2.60 -10.68
C HIS A 461 9.90 3.06 -11.74
N PHE A 462 8.71 3.54 -11.35
CA PHE A 462 7.75 4.09 -12.30
C PHE A 462 8.33 5.31 -13.03
N PHE A 463 8.13 5.33 -14.34
CA PHE A 463 8.58 6.38 -15.27
C PHE A 463 10.10 6.58 -15.29
N ASP A 464 10.87 5.63 -14.76
CA ASP A 464 12.32 5.72 -14.74
C ASP A 464 12.89 5.52 -16.14
N ALA A 465 13.81 6.40 -16.53
CA ALA A 465 14.50 6.34 -17.82
C ALA A 465 16.02 6.42 -17.61
N PRO A 466 16.84 5.67 -18.38
CA PRO A 466 18.30 5.75 -18.29
C PRO A 466 18.84 7.17 -18.39
N VAL A 467 18.30 7.95 -19.33
CA VAL A 467 18.62 9.37 -19.53
C VAL A 467 17.31 10.15 -19.51
N PRO A 468 16.90 10.69 -18.36
CA PRO A 468 15.59 11.33 -18.23
C PRO A 468 15.54 12.68 -18.95
N SER A 469 14.44 12.94 -19.64
CA SER A 469 14.16 14.22 -20.32
C SER A 469 13.52 15.26 -19.39
N ARG A 470 12.95 14.81 -18.27
CA ARG A 470 12.29 15.61 -17.23
C ARG A 470 12.48 14.96 -15.85
N PRO A 471 12.42 15.69 -14.73
CA PRO A 471 12.58 15.12 -13.41
C PRO A 471 11.39 14.24 -13.00
N THR A 472 11.67 13.09 -12.38
CA THR A 472 10.67 12.20 -11.78
C THR A 472 10.73 12.29 -10.26
N PHE A 473 9.92 13.16 -9.66
CA PHE A 473 9.92 13.37 -8.23
C PHE A 473 9.29 12.22 -7.47
N ALA A 474 9.77 11.98 -6.26
CA ALA A 474 9.23 10.95 -5.39
C ALA A 474 9.11 11.44 -3.94
N ILE A 475 7.98 11.17 -3.29
CA ILE A 475 7.72 11.63 -1.92
C ILE A 475 7.61 10.42 -0.99
N ASN A 476 8.60 10.29 -0.10
CA ASN A 476 8.72 9.19 0.85
C ASN A 476 8.39 9.63 2.29
N LEU A 477 7.61 8.81 2.99
CA LEU A 477 7.24 9.05 4.39
C LEU A 477 8.05 8.13 5.31
N LEU A 478 8.79 8.73 6.23
CA LEU A 478 9.63 8.01 7.17
C LEU A 478 8.90 7.78 8.50
N PRO A 479 9.03 6.57 9.09
CA PRO A 479 8.53 6.31 10.44
C PRO A 479 9.13 7.27 11.47
N ALA A 480 8.43 7.46 12.60
CA ALA A 480 8.85 8.37 13.67
C ALA A 480 10.19 8.04 14.33
N GLU A 481 10.59 6.77 14.27
CA GLU A 481 11.86 6.30 14.82
C GLU A 481 13.06 6.63 13.91
N THR A 482 12.80 7.09 12.68
CA THR A 482 13.84 7.49 11.74
C THR A 482 14.36 8.87 12.13
N GLN A 483 15.57 8.89 12.70
CA GLN A 483 16.27 10.13 13.01
C GLN A 483 16.77 10.76 11.70
N ILE A 484 16.16 11.87 11.27
CA ILE A 484 16.71 12.74 10.21
C ILE A 484 17.94 13.53 10.74
N ASP A 485 18.15 13.55 12.06
CA ASP A 485 19.03 14.48 12.77
C ASP A 485 20.52 14.08 12.89
N THR A 486 20.97 12.93 12.37
CA THR A 486 22.32 12.41 12.67
C THR A 486 23.12 12.11 11.42
N VAL A 487 23.88 13.12 10.95
CA VAL A 487 25.03 12.88 10.09
C VAL A 487 26.15 12.31 10.96
N VAL A 488 26.42 11.02 10.83
CA VAL A 488 27.72 10.46 11.21
C VAL A 488 28.50 10.35 9.90
N VAL A 489 29.31 11.37 9.59
CA VAL A 489 30.28 11.26 8.49
C VAL A 489 31.38 10.31 8.96
N ARG A 490 31.22 9.02 8.70
CA ARG A 490 32.38 8.12 8.62
C ARG A 490 32.92 8.27 7.21
N LYS A 491 33.95 9.12 7.04
CA LYS A 491 34.84 8.94 5.90
C LYS A 491 35.56 7.61 6.12
N MET A 492 35.05 6.53 5.54
CA MET A 492 35.85 5.32 5.41
C MET A 492 36.91 5.60 4.34
N ARG A 493 37.98 6.28 4.72
CA ARG A 493 39.23 6.13 3.98
C ARG A 493 39.79 4.77 4.39
N ARG A 494 40.08 3.89 3.41
CA ARG A 494 40.62 2.54 3.67
C ARG A 494 41.88 2.66 4.54
N GLY A 495 41.78 2.31 5.82
CA GLY A 495 42.95 2.23 6.71
C GLY A 495 42.71 2.55 8.19
N ALA A 496 41.81 3.48 8.53
CA ALA A 496 41.44 3.75 9.92
C ALA A 496 40.08 4.47 10.00
N PRO A 497 39.19 4.12 10.96
CA PRO A 497 37.95 4.85 11.16
C PRO A 497 38.23 6.20 11.83
N GLU A 498 38.51 7.25 11.06
CA GLU A 498 38.44 8.61 11.57
C GLU A 498 36.97 9.02 11.73
N VAL A 499 36.56 9.26 12.98
CA VAL A 499 35.27 9.89 13.28
C VAL A 499 35.46 11.38 13.10
N HIS A 500 35.14 11.91 11.92
CA HIS A 500 34.99 13.35 11.76
C HIS A 500 33.64 13.77 12.34
N ARG A 501 33.71 14.76 13.22
CA ARG A 501 32.65 15.55 13.88
C ARG A 501 31.21 15.19 13.46
N VAL A 502 30.38 14.83 14.44
CA VAL A 502 28.91 14.81 14.29
C VAL A 502 28.45 16.25 14.07
N GLU A 503 28.37 16.70 12.83
CA GLU A 503 27.68 17.93 12.48
C GLU A 503 26.19 17.60 12.41
N ARG A 504 25.38 18.18 13.31
CA ARG A 504 23.93 18.23 13.09
C ARG A 504 23.73 18.91 11.75
N VAL A 505 22.88 18.35 10.88
CA VAL A 505 22.32 19.06 9.73
C VAL A 505 22.03 20.48 10.19
N LYS A 506 22.55 21.50 9.49
CA LYS A 506 22.20 22.89 9.76
C LYS A 506 20.68 22.97 9.72
N ARG A 507 20.05 22.90 10.89
CA ARG A 507 18.65 23.24 11.09
C ARG A 507 18.52 24.66 10.57
N ALA A 508 17.31 25.04 10.12
CA ALA A 508 16.99 26.45 10.08
C ALA A 508 17.50 27.05 11.41
N GLY A 509 18.50 27.93 11.32
CA GLY A 509 19.14 28.45 12.51
C GLY A 509 18.05 29.10 13.36
N PRO A 510 18.09 29.01 14.70
CA PRO A 510 17.14 29.69 15.58
C PRO A 510 17.22 31.24 15.52
N GLY A 511 17.74 31.81 14.43
CA GLY A 511 17.99 33.23 14.24
C GLY A 511 17.21 33.91 13.11
N ASP A 512 16.36 33.20 12.35
CA ASP A 512 15.51 33.86 11.33
C ASP A 512 14.05 33.95 11.84
N PRO A 513 13.57 35.14 12.25
CA PRO A 513 12.23 35.34 12.78
C PRO A 513 11.18 35.13 11.67
N GLY A 514 10.74 33.88 11.49
CA GLY A 514 9.76 33.49 10.46
C GLY A 514 9.90 32.06 9.91
N ALA A 515 10.96 31.32 10.26
CA ALA A 515 11.16 29.97 9.74
C ALA A 515 10.09 28.97 10.25
N ASN A 516 9.39 28.32 9.31
CA ASN A 516 8.34 27.36 9.61
C ASN A 516 8.92 26.13 10.35
N PRO A 517 8.43 25.78 11.57
CA PRO A 517 8.97 24.68 12.37
C PRO A 517 8.86 23.32 11.69
N GLN A 518 8.00 23.17 10.68
CA GLN A 518 7.81 21.92 9.97
C GLN A 518 9.00 21.54 9.07
N TRP A 519 9.91 22.47 8.75
CA TRP A 519 11.13 22.18 7.96
C TRP A 519 12.02 21.12 8.60
N GLN A 520 11.98 20.95 9.93
CA GLN A 520 12.76 19.93 10.62
C GLN A 520 12.38 18.48 10.26
N TYR A 521 11.21 18.30 9.63
CA TYR A 521 10.71 16.99 9.21
C TYR A 521 10.88 16.72 7.72
N VAL A 522 11.39 17.67 6.94
CA VAL A 522 11.50 17.55 5.47
C VAL A 522 12.97 17.59 5.08
N TRP A 523 13.42 16.59 4.33
CA TRP A 523 14.84 16.43 4.00
C TRP A 523 15.07 15.80 2.61
N MET A 524 16.18 16.16 1.99
CA MET A 524 16.76 15.55 0.78
C MET A 524 18.29 15.51 0.91
N PRO A 525 18.98 14.56 0.26
CA PRO A 525 20.46 14.49 0.28
C PRO A 525 21.11 15.81 -0.14
N GLY A 526 22.20 16.22 0.50
CA GLY A 526 22.91 17.47 0.18
C GLY A 526 23.88 17.34 -0.99
N ASP A 527 24.50 16.17 -1.12
CA ASP A 527 25.54 15.87 -2.10
C ASP A 527 25.42 14.45 -2.69
N ASN A 528 26.33 14.12 -3.60
CA ASN A 528 26.40 12.80 -4.23
C ASN A 528 27.19 11.79 -3.39
N GLU A 529 27.70 12.15 -2.20
CA GLU A 529 28.39 11.17 -1.38
C GLU A 529 27.41 10.12 -0.87
N PRO A 530 27.85 8.87 -0.64
CA PRO A 530 27.05 7.86 0.03
C PRO A 530 26.90 8.26 1.51
N GLU A 531 26.06 9.25 1.80
CA GLU A 531 25.57 9.56 3.14
C GLU A 531 24.55 8.48 3.59
N ILE A 532 24.96 7.21 3.46
CA ILE A 532 24.18 5.96 3.59
C ILE A 532 23.36 5.92 4.88
N HIS A 533 23.71 6.73 5.88
CA HIS A 533 23.13 6.71 7.22
C HIS A 533 21.88 7.59 7.39
N GLN A 534 21.65 8.62 6.57
CA GLN A 534 20.65 9.67 6.86
C GLN A 534 19.20 9.25 6.60
N ALA A 535 18.97 8.27 5.71
CA ALA A 535 17.66 7.70 5.42
C ALA A 535 17.58 6.19 5.70
N MET A 536 18.58 5.62 6.37
CA MET A 536 18.62 4.18 6.66
C MET A 536 17.51 3.79 7.64
N ARG A 537 16.51 3.08 7.14
CA ARG A 537 15.41 2.57 7.95
C ARG A 537 15.87 1.33 8.72
N PHE A 538 15.89 1.43 10.05
CA PHE A 538 16.11 0.27 10.91
C PHE A 538 14.76 -0.31 11.35
N ASN A 539 14.46 -1.54 10.94
CA ASN A 539 13.33 -2.31 11.48
C ASN A 539 13.68 -2.87 12.86
N ARG A 540 13.69 -2.01 13.89
CA ARG A 540 14.06 -2.34 15.29
C ARG A 540 12.92 -3.08 16.01
N PHE A 541 12.65 -4.31 15.58
CA PHE A 541 11.59 -5.14 16.16
C PHE A 541 11.86 -5.57 17.61
N ASP A 542 13.14 -5.58 18.00
CA ASP A 542 13.67 -5.98 19.31
C ASP A 542 13.49 -4.92 20.41
N ARG A 543 13.23 -3.66 20.04
CA ARG A 543 13.10 -2.53 20.99
C ARG A 543 11.67 -2.15 21.35
N ARG A 544 10.67 -2.79 20.72
CA ARG A 544 9.24 -2.54 20.98
C ARG A 544 8.67 -3.60 21.94
N PRO A 545 7.64 -3.27 22.75
CA PRO A 545 6.98 -4.27 23.58
C PRO A 545 6.29 -5.32 22.69
N GLY A 546 6.72 -6.58 22.81
CA GLY A 546 6.17 -7.73 22.08
C GLY A 546 7.09 -8.25 20.96
N PRO A 547 8.20 -8.95 21.28
CA PRO A 547 9.23 -9.33 20.31
C PRO A 547 8.72 -10.21 19.16
N LEU A 548 7.74 -11.09 19.42
CA LEU A 548 7.15 -11.96 18.39
C LEU A 548 6.33 -11.16 17.38
N GLY A 549 5.40 -10.31 17.84
CA GLY A 549 4.58 -9.48 16.95
C GLY A 549 5.40 -8.46 16.18
N GLY A 550 6.42 -7.87 16.83
CA GLY A 550 7.40 -7.01 16.18
C GLY A 550 8.16 -7.74 15.08
N PHE A 551 8.61 -8.98 15.32
CA PHE A 551 9.33 -9.79 14.34
C PHE A 551 8.45 -10.16 13.14
N PHE A 552 7.21 -10.62 13.36
CA PHE A 552 6.27 -10.91 12.27
C PHE A 552 6.03 -9.69 11.37
N TRP A 553 5.89 -8.50 11.96
CA TRP A 553 5.77 -7.27 11.18
C TRP A 553 7.10 -6.94 10.48
N ALA A 554 8.27 -7.10 11.11
CA ALA A 554 9.53 -6.89 10.41
C ALA A 554 9.69 -7.82 9.17
N LEU A 555 9.26 -9.09 9.26
CA LEU A 555 9.24 -10.01 8.13
C LEU A 555 8.32 -9.53 7.00
N PHE A 556 7.07 -9.19 7.34
CA PHE A 556 6.11 -8.69 6.36
C PHE A 556 6.54 -7.35 5.73
N ASP A 557 7.14 -6.44 6.51
CA ASP A 557 7.66 -5.16 6.01
C ASP A 557 8.83 -5.37 5.05
N THR A 558 9.69 -6.34 5.35
CA THR A 558 10.84 -6.70 4.51
C THR A 558 10.37 -7.33 3.20
N ALA A 559 9.44 -8.28 3.26
CA ALA A 559 8.85 -8.87 2.05
C ALA A 559 8.23 -7.81 1.13
N ARG A 560 7.56 -6.81 1.72
CA ARG A 560 6.88 -5.72 1.02
C ARG A 560 7.80 -4.64 0.43
N ASN A 561 8.80 -4.18 1.19
CA ASN A 561 9.54 -2.95 0.85
C ASN A 561 11.02 -3.21 0.50
N SER A 562 11.51 -4.45 0.47
CA SER A 562 12.94 -4.74 0.26
C SER A 562 13.46 -4.17 -1.06
N ALA A 563 12.75 -4.40 -2.17
CA ALA A 563 13.14 -3.90 -3.49
C ALA A 563 13.15 -2.36 -3.54
N ASP A 564 12.06 -1.74 -3.10
CA ASP A 564 11.94 -0.27 -3.03
C ASP A 564 13.05 0.33 -2.15
N THR A 565 13.32 -0.30 -0.99
CA THR A 565 14.35 0.16 -0.05
C THR A 565 15.73 0.10 -0.66
N ALA A 566 16.07 -0.95 -1.41
CA ALA A 566 17.35 -1.04 -2.10
C ALA A 566 17.49 0.05 -3.18
N GLN A 567 16.43 0.28 -3.97
CA GLN A 567 16.44 1.28 -5.05
C GLN A 567 16.60 2.72 -4.53
N MET A 568 16.03 3.05 -3.37
CA MET A 568 16.14 4.40 -2.79
C MET A 568 17.57 4.84 -2.49
N PHE A 569 18.53 3.92 -2.36
CA PHE A 569 19.93 4.26 -2.10
C PHE A 569 20.75 4.48 -3.38
N LEU A 570 20.21 4.08 -4.54
CA LEU A 570 20.89 4.27 -5.82
C LEU A 570 21.07 5.77 -6.11
N PRO A 571 22.27 6.19 -6.54
CA PRO A 571 22.46 7.52 -7.10
C PRO A 571 21.58 7.72 -8.33
N GLY A 572 21.01 8.91 -8.50
CA GLY A 572 19.98 9.17 -9.50
C GLY A 572 18.59 8.70 -9.09
N TYR A 573 18.44 7.96 -7.98
CA TYR A 573 17.15 7.72 -7.33
C TYR A 573 17.06 8.54 -6.04
N ARG A 574 18.08 8.53 -5.18
CA ARG A 574 18.01 9.22 -3.88
C ARG A 574 17.81 10.73 -3.96
N ASP A 575 18.40 11.37 -4.98
CA ASP A 575 18.41 12.81 -5.19
C ASP A 575 17.09 13.36 -5.76
N ARG A 576 16.19 12.50 -6.25
CA ARG A 576 14.81 12.86 -6.64
C ARG A 576 13.76 12.51 -5.58
N ILE A 577 14.18 11.98 -4.42
CA ILE A 577 13.29 11.61 -3.32
C ILE A 577 13.34 12.68 -2.23
N VAL A 578 12.19 13.27 -1.92
CA VAL A 578 12.01 14.03 -0.69
C VAL A 578 11.48 13.13 0.42
N HIS A 579 12.11 13.22 1.58
CA HIS A 579 11.76 12.46 2.77
C HIS A 579 11.02 13.34 3.77
N ILE A 580 9.90 12.82 4.29
CA ILE A 580 9.09 13.49 5.30
C ILE A 580 9.01 12.59 6.53
N ALA A 581 9.63 12.99 7.63
CA ALA A 581 9.49 12.30 8.91
C ALA A 581 8.11 12.55 9.53
N MET A 582 7.53 11.45 10.02
CA MET A 582 6.32 11.48 10.85
C MET A 582 6.70 11.45 12.33
N GLN A 583 5.79 11.80 13.24
CA GLN A 583 5.95 11.61 14.69
C GLN A 583 5.19 10.36 15.18
N GLU A 584 5.41 9.91 16.42
CA GLU A 584 4.87 8.62 16.91
C GLU A 584 3.33 8.49 16.81
N HIS A 585 2.64 9.63 16.90
CA HIS A 585 1.19 9.76 16.84
C HIS A 585 0.67 10.12 15.44
N GLU A 586 1.58 10.35 14.49
CA GLU A 586 1.32 10.67 13.11
C GLU A 586 1.69 9.44 12.27
N GLY A 587 0.71 8.68 11.80
CA GLY A 587 1.01 7.52 10.95
C GLY A 587 0.29 6.23 11.26
N GLY A 588 0.58 5.23 10.42
CA GLY A 588 -0.03 3.91 10.50
C GLY A 588 -1.52 3.94 10.17
N LEU A 589 -2.29 3.03 10.77
CA LEU A 589 -3.74 2.95 10.57
C LEU A 589 -4.53 3.92 11.47
N ASN A 590 -3.90 5.01 11.92
CA ASN A 590 -4.56 5.99 12.79
C ASN A 590 -5.44 6.92 11.94
N LEU A 591 -6.73 6.57 11.84
CA LEU A 591 -7.72 7.36 11.11
C LEU A 591 -8.32 8.51 11.95
N ASP A 592 -8.03 8.56 13.25
CA ASP A 592 -8.60 9.52 14.22
C ASP A 592 -7.54 10.56 14.63
N MET A 593 -7.09 11.37 13.68
CA MET A 593 -6.07 12.41 13.90
C MET A 593 -6.72 13.77 14.18
N PRO A 594 -6.28 14.51 15.22
CA PRO A 594 -6.65 15.91 15.45
C PRO A 594 -6.31 16.83 14.26
N GLN A 595 -7.05 17.93 14.14
CA GLN A 595 -6.90 18.90 13.05
C GLN A 595 -5.49 19.48 12.98
N GLU A 596 -4.86 19.72 14.12
CA GLU A 596 -3.53 20.30 14.24
C GLU A 596 -2.46 19.40 13.59
N ILE A 597 -2.59 18.08 13.74
CA ILE A 597 -1.71 17.10 13.09
C ILE A 597 -1.91 17.14 11.58
N ILE A 598 -3.17 17.18 11.13
CA ILE A 598 -3.51 17.17 9.71
C ILE A 598 -2.94 18.43 9.02
N GLU A 599 -3.06 19.58 9.66
CA GLU A 599 -2.47 20.83 9.19
C GLU A 599 -0.94 20.80 9.17
N ALA A 600 -0.31 20.25 10.21
CA ALA A 600 1.15 20.08 10.25
C ALA A 600 1.66 19.15 9.14
N LEU A 601 1.01 18.01 8.91
CA LEU A 601 1.34 17.08 7.83
C LEU A 601 1.13 17.71 6.45
N GLY A 602 0.03 18.44 6.26
CA GLY A 602 -0.22 19.20 5.03
C GLY A 602 0.87 20.23 4.77
N MET A 603 1.28 20.96 5.81
CA MET A 603 2.38 21.92 5.73
C MET A 603 3.71 21.25 5.36
N ARG A 604 4.06 20.11 5.95
CA ARG A 604 5.25 19.34 5.53
C ARG A 604 5.20 18.95 4.05
N GLY A 605 4.02 18.59 3.54
CA GLY A 605 3.81 18.34 2.11
C GLY A 605 4.10 19.57 1.25
N GLU A 606 3.59 20.74 1.63
CA GLU A 606 3.87 22.00 0.94
C GLU A 606 5.37 22.32 0.89
N LEU A 607 6.07 22.19 2.04
CA LEU A 607 7.51 22.40 2.12
C LEU A 607 8.30 21.39 1.27
N ALA A 608 7.85 20.14 1.22
CA ALA A 608 8.46 19.11 0.37
C ALA A 608 8.29 19.40 -1.13
N GLY A 609 7.10 19.85 -1.54
CA GLY A 609 6.85 20.30 -2.91
C GLY A 609 7.70 21.51 -3.28
N ARG A 610 7.88 22.47 -2.35
CA ARG A 610 8.75 23.63 -2.54
C ARG A 610 10.20 23.24 -2.70
N LEU A 611 10.71 22.34 -1.84
CA LEU A 611 12.09 21.86 -1.89
C LEU A 611 12.41 21.19 -3.24
N LEU A 612 11.52 20.29 -3.71
CA LEU A 612 11.67 19.67 -5.03
C LEU A 612 11.63 20.71 -6.16
N THR A 613 10.73 21.69 -6.05
CA THR A 613 10.57 22.75 -7.05
C THR A 613 11.83 23.61 -7.15
N GLU A 614 12.35 24.09 -6.03
CA GLU A 614 13.53 24.95 -5.99
C GLU A 614 14.77 24.21 -6.51
N ARG A 615 14.94 22.94 -6.11
CA ARG A 615 16.13 22.16 -6.42
C ARG A 615 16.29 21.83 -7.91
N PHE A 616 15.19 21.67 -8.62
CA PHE A 616 15.18 21.26 -10.03
C PHE A 616 14.73 22.38 -10.98
N ALA A 617 14.49 23.59 -10.47
CA ALA A 617 14.19 24.75 -11.29
C ALA A 617 15.48 25.29 -11.95
N PRO A 618 15.46 25.62 -13.25
CA PRO A 618 16.66 26.08 -13.96
C PRO A 618 17.12 27.47 -13.52
N ASP A 619 16.23 28.27 -12.95
CA ASP A 619 16.43 29.66 -12.55
C ASP A 619 16.68 29.84 -11.04
N VAL A 620 16.81 28.73 -10.30
CA VAL A 620 17.06 28.73 -8.85
C VAL A 620 18.39 28.03 -8.58
N HIS A 621 19.32 28.73 -7.93
CA HIS A 621 20.67 28.22 -7.65
C HIS A 621 21.01 28.18 -6.16
N VAL A 622 20.14 28.71 -5.30
CA VAL A 622 20.31 28.77 -3.85
C VAL A 622 19.03 28.24 -3.22
N GLU A 623 19.15 27.34 -2.25
CA GLU A 623 18.00 26.74 -1.57
C GLU A 623 17.45 27.72 -0.52
N THR A 624 16.17 28.06 -0.60
CA THR A 624 15.55 29.06 0.30
C THR A 624 15.66 28.66 1.78
N ARG A 625 15.64 27.36 2.07
CA ARG A 625 15.69 26.80 3.42
C ARG A 625 17.05 27.03 4.11
N THR A 626 18.15 26.92 3.37
CA THR A 626 19.51 26.94 3.94
C THR A 626 20.31 28.17 3.56
N GLY A 627 19.93 28.86 2.47
CA GLY A 627 20.73 29.93 1.88
C GLY A 627 22.00 29.43 1.19
N GLU A 628 22.18 28.11 1.05
CA GLU A 628 23.36 27.49 0.45
C GLU A 628 23.15 27.22 -1.05
N PRO A 629 24.22 27.21 -1.87
CA PRO A 629 24.15 26.82 -3.27
C PRO A 629 23.59 25.41 -3.46
N ILE A 630 22.77 25.21 -4.49
CA ILE A 630 22.19 23.92 -4.83
C ILE A 630 23.21 23.11 -5.62
N ALA A 631 23.80 22.08 -4.99
CA ALA A 631 24.77 21.19 -5.64
C ALA A 631 24.10 20.07 -6.47
N LEU A 632 23.00 19.50 -5.96
CA LEU A 632 22.23 18.45 -6.65
C LEU A 632 21.06 19.07 -7.40
N ASP A 633 21.35 19.70 -8.53
CA ASP A 633 20.34 20.27 -9.43
C ASP A 633 19.89 19.27 -10.51
N TRP A 634 19.07 19.73 -11.45
CA TRP A 634 18.61 18.92 -12.57
C TRP A 634 19.76 18.43 -13.48
N ASN A 635 20.81 19.23 -13.70
CA ASN A 635 21.93 18.83 -14.54
C ASN A 635 22.76 17.74 -13.88
N ASN A 636 23.02 17.87 -12.58
CA ASN A 636 23.66 16.84 -11.79
C ASN A 636 22.84 15.53 -11.83
N HIS A 637 21.52 15.61 -11.65
CA HIS A 637 20.65 14.44 -11.73
C HIS A 637 20.82 13.71 -13.08
N ARG A 638 20.72 14.43 -14.20
CA ARG A 638 20.91 13.85 -15.55
C ARG A 638 22.30 13.23 -15.71
N TRP A 639 23.33 13.90 -15.20
CA TRP A 639 24.71 13.42 -15.27
C TRP A 639 24.90 12.12 -14.50
N VAL A 640 24.40 12.04 -13.26
CA VAL A 640 24.49 10.83 -12.42
C VAL A 640 23.73 9.67 -13.07
N ARG A 641 22.53 9.93 -13.61
CA ARG A 641 21.70 8.93 -14.32
C ARG A 641 22.41 8.34 -15.53
N TYR A 642 22.94 9.20 -16.39
CA TYR A 642 23.74 8.79 -17.55
C TYR A 642 24.94 7.93 -17.13
N ARG A 643 25.70 8.39 -16.13
CA ARG A 643 26.88 7.66 -15.66
C ARG A 643 26.56 6.30 -15.06
N MET A 644 25.48 6.21 -14.28
CA MET A 644 25.03 4.95 -13.69
C MET A 644 24.62 3.95 -14.76
N PHE A 645 23.86 4.40 -15.76
CA PHE A 645 23.44 3.54 -16.86
C PHE A 645 24.63 3.02 -17.67
N MET A 646 25.56 3.91 -18.07
CA MET A 646 26.72 3.53 -18.86
C MET A 646 27.63 2.55 -18.13
N ALA A 647 27.88 2.77 -16.82
CA ALA A 647 28.66 1.84 -16.01
C ALA A 647 28.02 0.44 -15.92
N SER A 648 26.70 0.36 -15.75
CA SER A 648 25.99 -0.93 -15.72
C SER A 648 25.93 -1.61 -17.09
N LEU A 649 25.71 -0.84 -18.17
CA LEU A 649 25.69 -1.36 -19.54
C LEU A 649 27.05 -1.95 -19.91
N GLU A 650 28.13 -1.24 -19.62
CA GLU A 650 29.48 -1.69 -19.88
C GLU A 650 29.79 -3.01 -19.15
N ALA A 651 29.43 -3.12 -17.87
CA ALA A 651 29.64 -4.33 -17.09
C ALA A 651 28.91 -5.54 -17.70
N THR A 652 27.64 -5.36 -18.11
CA THR A 652 26.85 -6.41 -18.77
C THR A 652 27.45 -6.81 -20.11
N VAL A 653 27.86 -5.84 -20.92
CA VAL A 653 28.42 -6.06 -22.27
C VAL A 653 29.80 -6.75 -22.19
N ARG A 654 30.65 -6.39 -21.22
CA ARG A 654 31.91 -7.11 -20.96
C ARG A 654 31.67 -8.55 -20.55
N ALA A 655 30.72 -8.80 -19.66
CA ALA A 655 30.39 -10.16 -19.23
C ALA A 655 29.92 -11.02 -20.42
N PHE A 656 29.11 -10.43 -21.31
CA PHE A 656 28.71 -11.05 -22.57
C PHE A 656 29.93 -11.38 -23.45
N ALA A 657 30.79 -10.40 -23.74
CA ALA A 657 31.93 -10.59 -24.65
C ALA A 657 32.95 -11.61 -24.12
N THR A 658 33.26 -11.59 -22.82
CA THR A 658 34.13 -12.59 -22.19
C THR A 658 33.55 -13.98 -22.33
N ARG A 659 32.23 -14.15 -22.12
CA ARG A 659 31.60 -15.46 -22.29
C ARG A 659 31.61 -15.90 -23.75
N TRP A 660 31.33 -14.99 -24.68
CA TRP A 660 31.35 -15.24 -26.13
C TRP A 660 32.73 -15.71 -26.61
N GLN A 661 33.81 -15.02 -26.21
CA GLN A 661 35.18 -15.37 -26.58
C GLN A 661 35.63 -16.69 -25.95
N ASN A 662 35.36 -16.89 -24.66
CA ASN A 662 35.73 -18.13 -23.96
C ASN A 662 35.01 -19.35 -24.53
N ASP A 663 33.76 -19.18 -24.96
CA ASP A 663 32.98 -20.25 -25.58
C ASP A 663 33.60 -20.70 -26.91
N ALA A 664 34.02 -19.74 -27.75
CA ALA A 664 34.75 -20.02 -28.98
C ALA A 664 36.14 -20.66 -28.73
N GLN A 665 36.88 -20.19 -27.73
CA GLN A 665 38.22 -20.73 -27.41
C GLN A 665 38.20 -22.13 -26.80
N ASN A 666 37.10 -22.52 -26.15
CA ASN A 666 36.94 -23.82 -25.51
C ASN A 666 36.07 -24.79 -26.32
N ALA A 667 35.86 -24.54 -27.61
CA ALA A 667 35.02 -25.37 -28.49
C ALA A 667 35.39 -26.86 -28.40
N ASP A 668 36.69 -27.19 -28.43
CA ASP A 668 37.20 -28.56 -28.36
C ASP A 668 37.00 -29.24 -26.99
N ARG A 669 36.65 -28.47 -25.95
CA ARG A 669 36.41 -28.95 -24.58
C ARG A 669 34.93 -29.07 -24.25
N LEU A 670 34.04 -28.70 -25.16
CA LEU A 670 32.60 -28.86 -24.97
C LEU A 670 32.23 -30.35 -25.00
N PRO A 671 31.24 -30.80 -24.20
CA PRO A 671 30.76 -32.17 -24.26
C PRO A 671 30.29 -32.56 -25.67
N PRO A 672 30.40 -33.83 -26.08
CA PRO A 672 29.92 -34.27 -27.39
C PRO A 672 28.47 -33.86 -27.65
N GLY A 673 28.22 -33.18 -28.77
CA GLY A 673 26.89 -32.69 -29.17
C GLY A 673 26.54 -31.28 -28.71
N TYR A 674 27.37 -30.63 -27.90
CA TYR A 674 27.21 -29.22 -27.54
C TYR A 674 27.80 -28.35 -28.65
N LEU A 675 27.12 -27.24 -28.95
CA LEU A 675 27.53 -26.26 -29.96
C LEU A 675 28.00 -24.99 -29.26
N THR A 676 28.93 -24.27 -29.88
CA THR A 676 29.27 -22.92 -29.41
C THR A 676 28.11 -21.96 -29.66
N LEU A 677 28.09 -20.83 -28.97
CA LEU A 677 27.12 -19.76 -29.17
C LEU A 677 27.14 -19.23 -30.61
N LYS A 678 28.32 -19.19 -31.24
CA LYS A 678 28.47 -18.83 -32.65
C LYS A 678 27.79 -19.87 -33.54
N ASP A 679 28.06 -21.15 -33.31
CA ASP A 679 27.42 -22.24 -34.08
C ASP A 679 25.90 -22.26 -33.87
N LEU A 680 25.41 -21.92 -32.68
CA LEU A 680 23.98 -21.80 -32.38
C LEU A 680 23.33 -20.62 -33.13
N LEU A 681 24.01 -19.47 -33.19
CA LEU A 681 23.56 -18.30 -33.96
C LEU A 681 23.51 -18.60 -35.47
N GLU A 682 24.45 -19.39 -35.98
CA GLU A 682 24.50 -19.80 -37.38
C GLU A 682 23.46 -20.90 -37.70
N ARG A 683 23.32 -21.91 -36.82
CA ARG A 683 22.39 -23.05 -36.99
C ARG A 683 20.91 -22.68 -36.89
N SER A 684 20.57 -21.65 -36.12
CA SER A 684 19.17 -21.29 -35.81
C SER A 684 18.35 -20.89 -37.04
N ARG A 685 18.98 -20.48 -38.15
CA ARG A 685 18.29 -20.25 -39.43
C ARG A 685 17.90 -21.55 -40.14
N ASP A 686 18.81 -22.52 -40.19
CA ASP A 686 18.68 -23.66 -41.10
C ASP A 686 17.98 -24.88 -40.46
N ARG A 687 17.80 -24.91 -39.13
CA ARG A 687 17.32 -26.09 -38.41
C ARG A 687 16.25 -25.87 -37.35
N ILE A 688 16.01 -24.65 -36.88
CA ILE A 688 15.11 -24.40 -35.73
C ILE A 688 13.80 -23.81 -36.26
N GLY A 689 12.72 -24.59 -36.17
CA GLY A 689 11.37 -24.12 -36.51
C GLY A 689 10.91 -22.99 -35.57
N ARG A 690 9.92 -22.21 -35.99
CA ARG A 690 9.38 -21.07 -35.23
C ARG A 690 8.96 -21.43 -33.79
N GLU A 691 8.46 -22.64 -33.59
CA GLU A 691 8.02 -23.16 -32.28
C GLU A 691 9.16 -23.30 -31.25
N ASN A 692 10.42 -23.28 -31.72
CA ASN A 692 11.62 -23.37 -30.89
C ASN A 692 12.42 -22.06 -30.90
N LEU A 693 11.75 -20.91 -31.05
CA LEU A 693 12.36 -19.57 -31.09
C LEU A 693 13.34 -19.37 -32.26
N GLY A 694 13.10 -20.02 -33.40
CA GLY A 694 13.82 -19.75 -34.64
C GLY A 694 13.51 -18.36 -35.21
N TRP A 695 14.33 -17.89 -36.15
CA TRP A 695 14.17 -16.57 -36.78
C TRP A 695 12.90 -16.50 -37.65
N TYR A 696 12.19 -15.38 -37.60
CA TYR A 696 10.96 -15.17 -38.36
C TYR A 696 11.22 -14.96 -39.86
N SER A 697 12.37 -14.37 -40.20
CA SER A 697 12.82 -14.10 -41.56
C SER A 697 14.35 -14.15 -41.67
N GLU A 698 14.86 -14.35 -42.89
CA GLU A 698 16.30 -14.26 -43.20
C GLU A 698 16.86 -12.88 -42.86
N GLU A 699 16.11 -11.82 -43.11
CA GLU A 699 16.51 -10.44 -42.81
C GLU A 699 16.72 -10.24 -41.31
N GLN A 700 15.82 -10.77 -40.46
CA GLN A 700 15.97 -10.71 -39.02
C GLN A 700 17.23 -11.43 -38.55
N TRP A 701 17.51 -12.61 -39.11
CA TRP A 701 18.71 -13.38 -38.79
C TRP A 701 19.99 -12.64 -39.21
N LEU A 702 20.06 -12.14 -40.45
CA LEU A 702 21.19 -11.37 -40.95
C LEU A 702 21.45 -10.14 -40.08
N HIS A 703 20.38 -9.43 -39.67
CA HIS A 703 20.45 -8.29 -38.78
C HIS A 703 20.99 -8.67 -37.39
N ALA A 704 20.45 -9.73 -36.78
CA ALA A 704 20.90 -10.21 -35.47
C ALA A 704 22.37 -10.63 -35.49
N ARG A 705 22.80 -11.31 -36.56
CA ARG A 705 24.20 -11.71 -36.76
C ARG A 705 25.11 -10.50 -36.88
N ALA A 706 24.79 -9.56 -37.78
CA ALA A 706 25.59 -8.35 -37.99
C ALA A 706 25.71 -7.50 -36.72
N ASN A 707 24.63 -7.37 -35.94
CA ASN A 707 24.66 -6.63 -34.67
C ASN A 707 25.50 -7.34 -33.60
N THR A 708 25.42 -8.67 -33.54
CA THR A 708 26.24 -9.47 -32.60
C THR A 708 27.72 -9.32 -32.93
N GLU A 709 28.10 -9.43 -34.21
CA GLU A 709 29.47 -9.21 -34.67
C GLU A 709 29.96 -7.80 -34.36
N SER A 710 29.13 -6.78 -34.64
CA SER A 710 29.46 -5.38 -34.35
C SER A 710 29.66 -5.14 -32.85
N LEU A 711 28.82 -5.72 -32.00
CA LEU A 711 28.94 -5.62 -30.55
C LEU A 711 30.23 -6.30 -30.05
N VAL A 712 30.52 -7.51 -30.49
CA VAL A 712 31.75 -8.23 -30.11
C VAL A 712 32.99 -7.47 -30.58
N ALA A 713 32.97 -6.93 -31.80
CA ALA A 713 34.05 -6.11 -32.33
C ALA A 713 34.26 -4.84 -31.49
N ALA A 714 33.18 -4.13 -31.14
CA ALA A 714 33.25 -2.93 -30.30
C ALA A 714 33.85 -3.22 -28.92
N VAL A 715 33.55 -4.36 -28.31
CA VAL A 715 34.09 -4.72 -26.98
C VAL A 715 35.52 -5.24 -27.06
N SER A 716 35.93 -5.82 -28.19
CA SER A 716 37.29 -6.33 -28.38
C SER A 716 38.37 -5.23 -28.31
N THR A 717 37.98 -3.96 -28.49
CA THR A 717 38.88 -2.82 -28.32
C THR A 717 39.11 -2.42 -26.87
N TRP A 718 38.37 -3.01 -25.91
CA TRP A 718 38.49 -2.71 -24.47
C TRP A 718 39.46 -3.68 -23.78
N GLN A 719 40.73 -3.62 -24.16
CA GLN A 719 41.75 -4.64 -23.85
C GLN A 719 42.30 -4.54 -22.41
N SER A 720 42.25 -3.37 -21.79
CA SER A 720 42.70 -3.15 -20.42
C SER A 720 41.54 -3.23 -19.42
N PRO A 721 41.76 -3.76 -18.20
CA PRO A 721 40.83 -3.60 -17.07
C PRO A 721 40.54 -2.13 -16.72
N HIS A 722 41.34 -1.20 -17.24
CA HIS A 722 41.19 0.24 -17.08
C HIS A 722 40.48 0.93 -18.25
N ASP A 723 40.16 0.23 -19.34
CA ASP A 723 39.42 0.79 -20.48
C ASP A 723 37.92 0.91 -20.18
N THR A 724 37.56 1.28 -18.95
CA THR A 724 36.18 1.33 -18.48
C THR A 724 35.66 2.75 -18.46
N PHE A 725 34.35 2.88 -18.64
CA PHE A 725 33.59 4.11 -18.43
C PHE A 725 33.77 4.65 -16.99
N ASP A 726 34.27 3.80 -16.08
CA ASP A 726 34.36 4.06 -14.65
C ASP A 726 35.64 3.51 -13.98
N ALA A 727 36.81 3.88 -14.49
CA ALA A 727 38.10 3.47 -13.95
C ALA A 727 38.49 4.27 -12.68
N THR A 728 38.91 3.58 -11.61
CA THR A 728 39.41 4.19 -10.35
C THR A 728 40.59 3.43 -9.76
N VAL A 729 41.54 4.13 -9.12
CA VAL A 729 42.60 3.75 -8.16
C VAL A 729 43.50 4.98 -7.77
N ASP A 730 44.22 4.98 -6.64
CA ASP A 730 45.20 6.03 -6.24
C ASP A 730 46.46 5.48 -5.54
N GLU A 731 46.96 6.08 -4.45
CA GLU A 731 48.30 6.69 -4.21
C GLU A 731 49.61 5.88 -4.45
N HIS A 732 49.57 4.73 -5.11
CA HIS A 732 50.73 3.87 -5.42
C HIS A 732 50.89 3.60 -6.93
N GLY A 733 50.62 4.60 -7.77
CA GLY A 733 50.82 4.54 -9.22
C GLY A 733 49.60 4.04 -10.00
N GLN A 734 48.41 4.41 -9.52
CA GLN A 734 47.17 3.76 -9.88
C GLN A 734 46.18 4.85 -10.35
N PRO A 735 45.50 4.77 -11.54
CA PRO A 735 44.53 5.77 -12.08
C PRO A 735 43.30 6.32 -11.26
N ILE A 736 43.20 7.62 -10.92
CA ILE A 736 41.93 8.38 -10.66
C ILE A 736 42.03 9.80 -11.26
N ALA A 737 41.01 10.28 -11.98
CA ALA A 737 40.70 11.71 -12.17
C ALA A 737 39.23 11.89 -12.62
N ILE A 738 38.32 12.05 -11.63
CA ILE A 738 36.84 12.13 -11.73
C ILE A 738 36.19 11.10 -12.68
N GLY A 739 35.93 9.91 -12.14
CA GLY A 739 35.15 8.88 -12.81
C GLY A 739 34.95 7.64 -11.94
N GLY A 740 34.36 7.79 -10.75
CA GLY A 740 33.77 6.68 -9.98
C GLY A 740 32.26 6.82 -9.97
N ALA A 741 31.55 5.86 -10.53
CA ALA A 741 30.12 5.84 -10.71
C ALA A 741 29.61 5.64 -9.29
N PRO A 742 28.77 6.55 -8.79
CA PRO A 742 28.50 6.58 -7.36
C PRO A 742 27.94 5.23 -6.91
N GLU A 743 28.39 4.78 -5.74
CA GLU A 743 28.00 3.48 -5.20
C GLU A 743 26.66 3.58 -4.44
N PRO A 744 25.84 2.51 -4.41
CA PRO A 744 26.07 1.20 -5.05
C PRO A 744 25.83 1.22 -6.58
N ARG A 745 26.66 0.51 -7.35
CA ARG A 745 26.47 0.34 -8.80
C ARG A 745 25.17 -0.45 -9.13
N PRO A 746 24.37 -0.02 -10.12
CA PRO A 746 23.20 -0.77 -10.57
C PRO A 746 23.60 -2.04 -11.32
N LEU A 747 22.72 -3.05 -11.28
CA LEU A 747 22.83 -4.27 -12.09
C LEU A 747 21.70 -4.29 -13.14
N LEU A 748 22.05 -4.43 -14.42
CA LEU A 748 21.07 -4.72 -15.46
C LEU A 748 20.68 -6.21 -15.39
N ARG A 749 19.39 -6.48 -15.21
CA ARG A 749 18.83 -7.83 -15.21
C ARG A 749 17.78 -7.93 -16.30
N VAL A 750 17.76 -9.08 -16.98
CA VAL A 750 16.64 -9.44 -17.86
C VAL A 750 15.47 -9.81 -16.96
N VAL A 751 14.49 -8.93 -16.89
CA VAL A 751 13.18 -9.19 -16.31
C VAL A 751 12.21 -9.41 -17.49
N PRO A 752 11.14 -10.20 -17.32
CA PRO A 752 10.03 -10.14 -18.27
C PRO A 752 9.66 -8.67 -18.49
N PRO A 753 9.14 -8.28 -19.67
CA PRO A 753 8.44 -7.02 -19.81
C PRO A 753 7.24 -7.12 -18.88
N ASP A 754 7.45 -6.74 -17.62
CA ASP A 754 6.40 -6.72 -16.65
C ASP A 754 5.39 -5.71 -17.18
N GLU A 755 4.12 -6.02 -16.99
CA GLU A 755 3.05 -5.02 -17.04
C GLU A 755 3.43 -3.74 -16.26
N ILE A 756 4.34 -3.87 -15.29
CA ILE A 756 4.99 -2.86 -14.45
C ILE A 756 5.92 -1.90 -15.23
N SER A 757 6.64 -2.34 -16.26
CA SER A 757 7.63 -1.54 -17.00
C SER A 757 7.21 -1.09 -18.40
N ALA A 758 6.11 -1.63 -18.95
CA ALA A 758 5.61 -1.23 -20.26
C ALA A 758 5.14 0.24 -20.31
N PRO A 759 5.46 1.03 -21.35
CA PRO A 759 4.88 2.35 -21.55
C PRO A 759 3.38 2.22 -21.80
N SER A 760 2.58 3.16 -21.27
CA SER A 760 1.14 2.94 -21.15
C SER A 760 0.36 2.90 -22.46
N VAL A 761 1.00 3.38 -23.52
CA VAL A 761 0.45 3.47 -24.88
C VAL A 761 1.27 2.59 -25.84
N ALA A 762 1.98 1.57 -25.33
CA ALA A 762 2.64 0.60 -26.21
C ALA A 762 1.61 0.15 -27.27
N SER A 763 1.90 0.57 -28.51
CA SER A 763 1.01 0.42 -29.65
C SER A 763 0.50 -1.00 -29.64
N GLN A 764 -0.83 -1.15 -29.62
CA GLN A 764 -1.44 -2.35 -30.16
C GLN A 764 -0.91 -2.46 -31.58
N THR A 765 0.20 -3.18 -31.75
CA THR A 765 0.42 -3.87 -33.00
C THR A 765 -0.82 -4.75 -33.06
N PRO A 766 -1.72 -4.57 -34.06
CA PRO A 766 -2.88 -5.43 -34.18
C PRO A 766 -2.34 -6.85 -34.12
N GLY A 767 -3.00 -7.67 -33.30
CA GLY A 767 -2.47 -8.95 -32.88
C GLY A 767 -1.81 -9.68 -34.03
N HIS A 768 -0.81 -10.49 -33.71
CA HIS A 768 -0.72 -11.72 -34.46
C HIS A 768 -2.12 -12.33 -34.40
N GLN A 769 -2.91 -12.10 -35.46
CA GLN A 769 -3.94 -13.01 -35.88
C GLN A 769 -3.26 -14.36 -35.70
N GLN A 770 -3.75 -15.14 -34.73
CA GLN A 770 -3.54 -16.57 -34.79
C GLN A 770 -3.97 -16.92 -36.20
N MET A 771 -2.98 -17.18 -37.08
CA MET A 771 -3.28 -17.82 -38.33
C MET A 771 -4.03 -19.09 -37.91
N PRO A 772 -5.24 -19.32 -38.43
CA PRO A 772 -5.96 -20.54 -38.12
C PRO A 772 -5.00 -21.70 -38.42
N PRO A 773 -5.02 -22.80 -37.62
CA PRO A 773 -4.12 -23.91 -37.84
C PRO A 773 -4.23 -24.31 -39.31
N SER A 774 -3.14 -24.10 -40.05
CA SER A 774 -3.07 -24.43 -41.46
C SER A 774 -3.41 -25.91 -41.56
N ARG A 775 -4.56 -26.23 -42.15
CA ARG A 775 -4.90 -27.62 -42.51
C ARG A 775 -3.68 -28.21 -43.19
N MET A 776 -3.11 -29.26 -42.60
CA MET A 776 -2.13 -30.08 -43.30
C MET A 776 -2.74 -30.47 -44.66
N PRO A 777 -2.03 -30.29 -45.78
CA PRO A 777 -2.49 -30.87 -47.03
C PRO A 777 -2.48 -32.38 -46.87
N GLU A 778 -3.64 -33.00 -47.07
CA GLU A 778 -3.75 -34.46 -47.21
C GLU A 778 -2.73 -34.94 -48.26
N PRO A 779 -2.05 -36.07 -48.01
CA PRO A 779 -1.16 -36.64 -49.01
C PRO A 779 -2.02 -37.12 -50.18
N ARG A 780 -1.91 -36.44 -51.33
CA ARG A 780 -2.42 -36.99 -52.59
C ARG A 780 -1.58 -38.21 -52.95
N ARG A 781 -2.30 -39.30 -53.23
CA ARG A 781 -1.81 -40.60 -53.70
C ARG A 781 -0.85 -40.49 -54.88
#